data_AF-A0A318NQU5-F1
#
_entry.id   AF-A0A318NQU5-F1
#
_cell.length_a   1.000
_cell.length_b   1.000
_cell.length_c   1.000
_cell.angle_alpha   90.00
_cell.angle_beta   90.00
_cell.angle_gamma   90.00
#
_symmetry.space_group_name_H-M   'P 1'
#
loop_
_entity.id
_entity.type
_entity.pdbx_description
1 polymer ?
#
loop_
_entity_poly.entity_id
_entity_poly.type
_entity_poly.pdbx_seq_one_letter_code
_entity_poly.pdbx_strand_id
1 'polypeptide(L)'
;MRPVVLVHGLLGTPEAHFGACEPWWRHPVAPLNLPGHGRRQEVSGDQTAVAVNELCELIDAQPEQPLLVGVSYLGATVAFRAAEKVAGSVHGLVVSGCSFAMPPEALERWLTAFTRMAREQQPSQEYFTQLHGDRWPQLINSTTEELRRGLLRVPDRADLERLDLPVLLVNGALLEAERLAVQPAAQSGADVAVVAGAGHLVPRDCPRSFVAAVEEFGARIDQERTVFHERRRAGARKPSTAAPAPAAMPVVADSSVVAPTRTEPTPTPAPVGHELASYGVARVCALPLAAITGLSSRRLADRLDEADRLDARWHAESRRVAEALTAVVPRLTDRGQRRRTLDIRRLLHRGADLTDAHLADLAALPDAAGEIDGLPQLRALHASRTEMISELADGYEQARRMEQTLLAEVGLRPEIVMSAQLTGANVAENIRRFARDVAAGQAGDKRSRTTESTLVNLISRSTLKPSPFGQLVHTRPVLFTDDAKTAQAAQPAAPEPGALRSVCRLPRQLVAWVERTLCRHPDLRHAMVLRRAPIVARTKGGVALLVRGRDGTDQPAGAERVVRVEEDDLLSVVLDLPADEPISVPELHRRFVARSGVSSSAGQAGIEELVTSGVLAADLGVGEQEPAPLQQLTRLLPADGEPRLRAVVGQLSDIEAGFGTMGAEQREAALADLRRCTAELAELCDVPPPPLDVARSLIYEDRVTTRPRRESRSDWQRHLPALSTLHGLAPLFDDDAHVRAIVADVVQQAFGPGPHRLLPLYSALTTPKMRALLMRRLRELSAPVPMELRRLQDAVLAQAAVHDGAESVLDRRLLTEASAALPGWVARWDRVGWQVQRVRAAEPLLVVNDISVGYARPISRFCAAYELADEASVEFTARVRADIARHDDPDSPLVDLCAVLGINSNIHPPLLGRYLRYPCSTPGQWDGNSGISLEDCWAEVDASAGRLRLRHGRTGPVLRLVPLNFLLNDLAPQFYRFLNFFGTGVLANVGWWERVDQRRPGQAGIRRYPRVRLDDVVLARRAWKVPVSELPDVRGLSRLDAHRAVRRWRADVGLPEQVFCRSMTVPDPLVARTIDQQESWSRRLQRFPSSSERKPALVDFASVTSVSSWLRTVGRGTEDLTFQECLPEARAGRTGDPSGHVTEFTIETTAEAG
;
A
#
# COMPACT_ATOMS: atom_id res chain seq x y z
N MET A 1 -23.80 -22.90 38.70
CA MET A 1 -23.50 -21.87 37.67
C MET A 1 -22.01 -21.67 37.73
N ARG A 2 -21.29 -21.98 36.66
CA ARG A 2 -19.83 -22.06 36.71
C ARG A 2 -19.22 -20.68 37.04
N PRO A 3 -18.28 -20.61 37.99
CA PRO A 3 -17.63 -19.36 38.33
C PRO A 3 -16.67 -18.89 37.22
N VAL A 4 -16.44 -17.59 37.14
CA VAL A 4 -15.46 -16.97 36.24
C VAL A 4 -14.31 -16.41 37.07
N VAL A 5 -13.09 -16.88 36.85
CA VAL A 5 -11.91 -16.39 37.56
C VAL A 5 -11.17 -15.38 36.69
N LEU A 6 -10.99 -14.16 37.18
CA LEU A 6 -10.45 -13.03 36.41
C LEU A 6 -9.01 -12.71 36.82
N VAL A 7 -8.12 -12.60 35.84
CA VAL A 7 -6.70 -12.28 36.04
C VAL A 7 -6.36 -11.02 35.27
N HIS A 8 -6.07 -9.93 35.99
CA HIS A 8 -5.77 -8.64 35.37
C HIS A 8 -4.37 -8.60 34.74
N GLY A 9 -4.09 -7.54 33.98
CA GLY A 9 -2.83 -7.35 33.26
C GLY A 9 -1.78 -6.56 34.06
N LEU A 10 -0.60 -6.38 33.45
CA LEU A 10 0.47 -5.56 34.00
C LEU A 10 0.00 -4.11 34.22
N LEU A 11 0.32 -3.53 35.38
CA LEU A 11 -0.12 -2.20 35.83
C LEU A 11 -1.64 -2.00 35.90
N GLY A 12 -2.38 -3.11 35.97
CA GLY A 12 -3.81 -3.12 36.27
C GLY A 12 -4.09 -3.53 37.71
N THR A 13 -5.35 -3.45 38.09
CA THR A 13 -5.93 -4.16 39.23
C THR A 13 -7.22 -4.84 38.75
N PRO A 14 -7.83 -5.76 39.52
CA PRO A 14 -9.13 -6.29 39.17
C PRO A 14 -10.18 -5.21 38.89
N GLU A 15 -10.24 -4.19 39.75
CA GLU A 15 -11.19 -3.08 39.62
C GLU A 15 -10.90 -2.25 38.36
N ALA A 16 -9.63 -1.96 38.08
CA ALA A 16 -9.24 -1.14 36.93
C ALA A 16 -9.50 -1.83 35.58
N HIS A 17 -9.34 -3.15 35.50
CA HIS A 17 -9.50 -3.90 34.26
C HIS A 17 -10.90 -4.49 34.07
N PHE A 18 -11.60 -4.84 35.15
CA PHE A 18 -12.86 -5.55 35.10
C PHE A 18 -14.01 -4.86 35.84
N GLY A 19 -13.79 -3.76 36.57
CA GLY A 19 -14.85 -3.09 37.33
C GLY A 19 -16.04 -2.68 36.44
N ALA A 20 -15.78 -2.24 35.21
CA ALA A 20 -16.84 -1.92 34.25
C ALA A 20 -17.66 -3.15 33.76
N CYS A 21 -17.13 -4.36 33.95
CA CYS A 21 -17.80 -5.62 33.60
C CYS A 21 -18.76 -6.10 34.70
N GLU A 22 -18.61 -5.64 35.95
CA GLU A 22 -19.37 -6.13 37.11
C GLU A 22 -20.90 -6.20 36.91
N PRO A 23 -21.56 -5.18 36.34
CA PRO A 23 -23.02 -5.21 36.15
C PRO A 23 -23.51 -6.22 35.11
N TRP A 24 -22.61 -6.77 34.28
CA TRP A 24 -22.96 -7.59 33.12
C TRP A 24 -22.82 -9.08 33.35
N TRP A 25 -22.08 -9.50 34.39
CA TRP A 25 -21.87 -10.91 34.69
C TRP A 25 -23.13 -11.56 35.24
N ARG A 26 -23.51 -12.71 34.68
CA ARG A 26 -24.58 -13.58 35.19
C ARG A 26 -24.06 -14.68 36.11
N HIS A 27 -22.75 -14.88 36.11
CA HIS A 27 -22.03 -15.90 36.85
C HIS A 27 -21.27 -15.31 38.04
N PRO A 28 -21.05 -16.07 39.13
CA PRO A 28 -20.15 -15.66 40.20
C PRO A 28 -18.74 -15.39 39.65
N VAL A 29 -18.14 -14.27 40.05
CA VAL A 29 -16.83 -13.84 39.57
C VAL A 29 -15.84 -13.78 40.71
N ALA A 30 -14.66 -14.39 40.52
CA ALA A 30 -13.57 -14.38 41.49
C ALA A 30 -12.32 -13.71 40.88
N PRO A 31 -12.03 -12.46 41.22
CA PRO A 31 -10.82 -11.80 40.74
C PRO A 31 -9.56 -12.25 41.50
N LEU A 32 -8.47 -12.47 40.78
CA LEU A 32 -7.12 -12.61 41.33
C LEU A 32 -6.39 -11.28 41.22
N ASN A 33 -5.88 -10.78 42.36
CA ASN A 33 -5.00 -9.61 42.39
C ASN A 33 -3.55 -10.08 42.32
N LEU A 34 -2.83 -9.73 41.25
CA LEU A 34 -1.46 -10.19 41.01
C LEU A 34 -0.49 -9.68 42.10
N PRO A 35 0.55 -10.47 42.46
CA PRO A 35 1.59 -10.02 43.37
C PRO A 35 2.16 -8.64 43.00
N GLY A 36 2.38 -7.79 44.01
CA GLY A 36 2.87 -6.42 43.83
C GLY A 36 1.87 -5.39 43.26
N HIS A 37 0.73 -5.81 42.71
CA HIS A 37 -0.26 -4.89 42.11
C HIS A 37 -1.27 -4.34 43.14
N GLY A 38 -1.91 -3.22 42.81
CA GLY A 38 -2.84 -2.51 43.71
C GLY A 38 -2.21 -2.16 45.07
N ARG A 39 -2.87 -2.56 46.17
CA ARG A 39 -2.38 -2.43 47.56
C ARG A 39 -1.58 -3.64 48.06
N ARG A 40 -1.43 -4.68 47.23
CA ARG A 40 -0.77 -5.93 47.63
C ARG A 40 0.74 -5.74 47.69
N GLN A 41 1.41 -6.20 48.76
CA GLN A 41 2.87 -6.09 48.87
C GLN A 41 3.60 -6.98 47.86
N GLU A 42 4.82 -6.60 47.49
CA GLU A 42 5.69 -7.42 46.66
C GLU A 42 6.11 -8.69 47.41
N VAL A 43 6.20 -9.80 46.70
CA VAL A 43 6.68 -11.08 47.24
C VAL A 43 8.14 -11.24 46.84
N SER A 44 9.01 -11.68 47.76
CA SER A 44 10.40 -11.99 47.44
C SER A 44 10.46 -13.27 46.59
N GLY A 45 10.78 -13.15 45.29
CA GLY A 45 10.89 -14.30 44.37
C GLY A 45 10.34 -14.02 42.97
N ASP A 46 10.06 -15.08 42.22
CA ASP A 46 9.42 -15.06 40.89
C ASP A 46 7.92 -14.77 41.04
N GLN A 47 7.52 -13.53 40.72
CA GLN A 47 6.16 -13.01 40.88
C GLN A 47 5.18 -13.74 39.98
N THR A 48 5.59 -14.10 38.75
CA THR A 48 4.76 -14.87 37.82
C THR A 48 4.50 -16.28 38.35
N ALA A 49 5.52 -16.97 38.87
CA ALA A 49 5.35 -18.30 39.44
C ALA A 49 4.43 -18.31 40.68
N VAL A 50 4.58 -17.31 41.55
CA VAL A 50 3.68 -17.10 42.71
C VAL A 50 2.24 -16.88 42.24
N ALA A 51 2.03 -16.00 41.27
CA ALA A 51 0.71 -15.72 40.71
C ALA A 51 0.05 -16.96 40.10
N VAL A 52 0.81 -17.80 39.39
CA VAL A 52 0.31 -19.05 38.82
C VAL A 52 -0.10 -20.04 39.91
N ASN A 53 0.70 -20.19 40.97
CA ASN A 53 0.38 -21.12 42.06
C ASN A 53 -0.87 -20.68 42.83
N GLU A 54 -0.99 -19.38 43.13
CA GLU A 54 -2.19 -18.84 43.78
C GLU A 54 -3.43 -18.94 42.89
N LEU A 55 -3.28 -18.78 41.58
CA LEU A 55 -4.37 -19.01 40.65
C LEU A 55 -4.82 -20.48 40.66
N CYS A 56 -3.88 -21.43 40.72
CA CYS A 56 -4.22 -22.85 40.88
C CYS A 56 -4.98 -23.11 42.20
N GLU A 57 -4.51 -22.56 43.32
CA GLU A 57 -5.21 -22.67 44.61
C GLU A 57 -6.63 -22.07 44.55
N LEU A 58 -6.78 -20.92 43.88
CA LEU A 58 -8.07 -20.27 43.68
C LEU A 58 -9.01 -21.10 42.79
N ILE A 59 -8.47 -21.77 41.76
CA ILE A 59 -9.21 -22.71 40.90
C ILE A 59 -9.69 -23.91 41.71
N ASP A 60 -8.80 -24.52 42.50
CA ASP A 60 -9.11 -25.70 43.32
C ASP A 60 -10.12 -25.39 44.43
N ALA A 61 -10.19 -24.13 44.88
CA ALA A 61 -11.18 -23.66 45.83
C ALA A 61 -12.58 -23.41 45.22
N GLN A 62 -12.73 -23.45 43.88
CA GLN A 62 -14.03 -23.25 43.24
C GLN A 62 -14.92 -24.50 43.35
N PRO A 63 -16.24 -24.35 43.58
CA PRO A 63 -17.17 -25.48 43.70
C PRO A 63 -17.45 -26.22 42.38
N GLU A 64 -17.21 -25.56 41.25
CA GLU A 64 -17.34 -26.10 39.90
C GLU A 64 -16.10 -25.66 39.09
N GLN A 65 -15.76 -26.39 38.02
CA GLN A 65 -14.67 -26.00 37.12
C GLN A 65 -14.90 -24.58 36.58
N PRO A 66 -14.03 -23.59 36.89
CA PRO A 66 -14.23 -22.22 36.47
C PRO A 66 -13.85 -21.99 35.02
N LEU A 67 -14.39 -20.91 34.44
CA LEU A 67 -13.83 -20.32 33.22
C LEU A 67 -12.72 -19.33 33.61
N LEU A 68 -11.51 -19.51 33.09
CA LEU A 68 -10.39 -18.62 33.37
C LEU A 68 -10.35 -17.47 32.36
N VAL A 69 -10.13 -16.25 32.83
CA VAL A 69 -10.03 -15.07 31.96
C VAL A 69 -8.76 -14.31 32.29
N GLY A 70 -7.79 -14.29 31.37
CA GLY A 70 -6.56 -13.52 31.50
C GLY A 70 -6.47 -12.38 30.50
N VAL A 71 -6.12 -11.17 30.95
CA VAL A 71 -6.05 -9.98 30.08
C VAL A 71 -4.65 -9.40 30.02
N SER A 72 -4.32 -8.77 28.89
CA SER A 72 -2.96 -8.33 28.54
C SER A 72 -1.95 -9.48 28.53
N TYR A 73 -0.70 -9.21 28.19
CA TYR A 73 0.35 -10.24 28.10
C TYR A 73 0.63 -10.91 29.45
N LEU A 74 0.64 -10.17 30.57
CA LEU A 74 0.91 -10.75 31.89
C LEU A 74 -0.26 -11.61 32.38
N GLY A 75 -1.47 -11.06 32.43
CA GLY A 75 -2.64 -11.78 32.92
C GLY A 75 -3.01 -12.98 32.05
N ALA A 76 -2.91 -12.84 30.72
CA ALA A 76 -3.08 -13.97 29.81
C ALA A 76 -2.03 -15.06 30.03
N THR A 77 -0.76 -14.70 30.29
CA THR A 77 0.30 -15.69 30.57
C THR A 77 0.05 -16.43 31.88
N VAL A 78 -0.31 -15.73 32.96
CA VAL A 78 -0.62 -16.34 34.26
C VAL A 78 -1.82 -17.29 34.12
N ALA A 79 -2.90 -16.85 33.47
CA ALA A 79 -4.09 -17.69 33.24
C ALA A 79 -3.77 -18.92 32.37
N PHE A 80 -2.98 -18.75 31.31
CA PHE A 80 -2.58 -19.85 30.42
C PHE A 80 -1.73 -20.90 31.16
N ARG A 81 -0.73 -20.46 31.94
CA ARG A 81 0.16 -21.37 32.66
C ARG A 81 -0.55 -22.09 33.82
N ALA A 82 -1.52 -21.44 34.47
CA ALA A 82 -2.39 -22.12 35.43
C ALA A 82 -3.27 -23.17 34.74
N ALA A 83 -3.92 -22.81 33.62
CA ALA A 83 -4.72 -23.75 32.84
C ALA A 83 -3.91 -24.97 32.37
N GLU A 84 -2.63 -24.79 32.01
CA GLU A 84 -1.72 -25.89 31.64
C GLU A 84 -1.44 -26.84 32.82
N LYS A 85 -1.29 -26.30 34.04
CA LYS A 85 -1.03 -27.11 35.26
C LYS A 85 -2.26 -27.86 35.76
N VAL A 86 -3.45 -27.27 35.65
CA VAL A 86 -4.70 -27.81 36.21
C VAL A 86 -5.79 -27.98 35.13
N ALA A 87 -5.41 -28.41 33.92
CA ALA A 87 -6.32 -28.51 32.77
C ALA A 87 -7.60 -29.31 33.06
N GLY A 88 -7.54 -30.33 33.91
CA GLY A 88 -8.70 -31.14 34.33
C GLY A 88 -9.63 -30.46 35.34
N SER A 89 -9.23 -29.33 35.92
CA SER A 89 -10.00 -28.55 36.90
C SER A 89 -10.58 -27.26 36.31
N VAL A 90 -10.36 -26.98 35.02
CA VAL A 90 -10.78 -25.73 34.36
C VAL A 90 -11.77 -26.05 33.24
N HIS A 91 -12.82 -25.23 33.13
CA HIS A 91 -13.85 -25.42 32.12
C HIS A 91 -13.43 -24.93 30.72
N GLY A 92 -12.69 -23.82 30.68
CA GLY A 92 -12.13 -23.22 29.47
C GLY A 92 -11.25 -22.03 29.79
N LEU A 93 -10.47 -21.59 28.82
CA LEU A 93 -9.56 -20.44 28.95
C LEU A 93 -9.97 -19.32 27.99
N VAL A 94 -10.09 -18.11 28.50
CA VAL A 94 -10.23 -16.88 27.71
C VAL A 94 -8.98 -16.03 27.90
N VAL A 95 -8.40 -15.59 26.80
CA VAL A 95 -7.31 -14.62 26.79
C VAL A 95 -7.69 -13.38 25.99
N SER A 96 -7.25 -12.20 26.42
CA SER A 96 -7.60 -10.94 25.77
C SER A 96 -6.43 -9.96 25.74
N GLY A 97 -6.35 -9.16 24.68
CA GLY A 97 -5.30 -8.15 24.52
C GLY A 97 -3.91 -8.77 24.38
N CYS A 98 -3.80 -9.93 23.73
CA CYS A 98 -2.53 -10.64 23.57
C CYS A 98 -2.37 -11.27 22.18
N SER A 99 -1.15 -11.75 21.89
CA SER A 99 -0.81 -12.43 20.64
C SER A 99 0.12 -13.61 20.88
N PHE A 100 -0.30 -14.80 20.45
CA PHE A 100 0.50 -16.02 20.44
C PHE A 100 1.63 -16.00 19.38
N ALA A 101 1.75 -14.92 18.62
CA ALA A 101 2.79 -14.71 17.61
C ALA A 101 3.78 -13.60 17.98
N MET A 102 3.70 -13.06 19.21
CA MET A 102 4.60 -12.00 19.68
C MET A 102 5.95 -12.60 20.11
N PRO A 103 7.07 -12.24 19.46
CA PRO A 103 8.38 -12.70 19.90
C PRO A 103 8.81 -11.99 21.21
N PRO A 104 9.50 -12.67 22.14
CA PRO A 104 9.88 -12.11 23.44
C PRO A 104 10.65 -10.80 23.34
N GLU A 105 11.55 -10.65 22.36
CA GLU A 105 12.35 -9.43 22.19
C GLU A 105 11.49 -8.25 21.72
N ALA A 106 10.38 -8.51 21.01
CA ALA A 106 9.44 -7.45 20.64
C ALA A 106 8.63 -6.99 21.85
N LEU A 107 8.22 -7.92 22.72
CA LEU A 107 7.56 -7.60 23.96
C LEU A 107 8.47 -6.80 24.90
N GLU A 108 9.74 -7.19 25.06
CA GLU A 108 10.72 -6.45 25.85
C GLU A 108 10.92 -5.01 25.33
N ARG A 109 11.04 -4.83 24.00
CA ARG A 109 11.12 -3.50 23.38
C ARG A 109 9.86 -2.68 23.62
N TRP A 110 8.69 -3.30 23.55
CA TRP A 110 7.42 -2.63 23.79
C TRP A 110 7.29 -2.18 25.25
N LEU A 111 7.60 -3.06 26.21
CA LEU A 111 7.65 -2.73 27.63
C LEU A 111 8.64 -1.59 27.90
N THR A 112 9.83 -1.62 27.29
CA THR A 112 10.83 -0.55 27.43
C THR A 112 10.31 0.79 26.90
N ALA A 113 9.68 0.78 25.72
CA ALA A 113 9.08 1.98 25.13
C ALA A 113 7.90 2.51 25.95
N PHE A 114 7.07 1.61 26.46
CA PHE A 114 5.96 1.93 27.35
C PHE A 114 6.45 2.54 28.67
N THR A 115 7.48 1.98 29.30
CA THR A 115 8.09 2.54 30.52
C THR A 115 8.58 3.97 30.28
N ARG A 116 9.24 4.22 29.14
CA ARG A 116 9.69 5.57 28.79
C ARG A 116 8.51 6.52 28.60
N MET A 117 7.49 6.11 27.84
CA MET A 117 6.29 6.91 27.61
C MET A 117 5.55 7.22 28.93
N ALA A 118 5.32 6.21 29.77
CA ALA A 118 4.66 6.38 31.06
C ALA A 118 5.43 7.31 31.99
N ARG A 119 6.77 7.36 31.89
CA ARG A 119 7.62 8.32 32.61
C ARG A 119 7.68 9.70 31.97
N GLU A 120 7.34 9.87 30.71
CA GLU A 120 7.39 11.18 30.03
C GLU A 120 6.01 11.89 30.06
N GLN A 121 4.92 11.14 30.26
CA GLN A 121 3.56 11.67 30.29
C GLN A 121 3.02 11.81 31.72
N GLN A 122 2.86 13.05 32.19
CA GLN A 122 2.37 13.36 33.53
C GLN A 122 1.03 12.68 33.88
N PRO A 123 -0.01 12.62 33.00
CA PRO A 123 -1.26 11.93 33.33
C PRO A 123 -1.10 10.43 33.56
N SER A 124 -0.17 9.78 32.85
CA SER A 124 0.11 8.35 33.04
C SER A 124 0.82 8.10 34.37
N GLN A 125 1.75 8.97 34.76
CA GLN A 125 2.42 8.88 36.06
C GLN A 125 1.42 9.00 37.20
N GLU A 126 0.56 10.02 37.17
CA GLU A 126 -0.45 10.26 38.20
C GLU A 126 -1.40 9.06 38.33
N TYR A 127 -1.85 8.51 37.21
CA TYR A 127 -2.72 7.33 37.17
C TYR A 127 -2.06 6.09 37.79
N PHE A 128 -0.82 5.75 37.41
CA PHE A 128 -0.15 4.57 37.96
C PHE A 128 0.31 4.76 39.40
N THR A 129 0.70 5.97 39.80
CA THR A 129 0.96 6.31 41.20
C THR A 129 -0.30 6.18 42.05
N GLN A 130 -1.47 6.55 41.53
CA GLN A 130 -2.74 6.35 42.23
C GLN A 130 -3.05 4.84 42.43
N LEU A 131 -2.81 4.02 41.40
CA LEU A 131 -3.12 2.59 41.45
C LEU A 131 -2.14 1.77 42.31
N HIS A 132 -0.86 2.09 42.23
CA HIS A 132 0.21 1.24 42.78
C HIS A 132 1.11 1.96 43.79
N GLY A 133 1.01 3.28 43.94
CA GLY A 133 1.96 4.11 44.68
C GLY A 133 3.26 4.35 43.90
N ASP A 134 4.27 4.90 44.57
CA ASP A 134 5.59 5.23 43.97
C ASP A 134 6.40 4.01 43.48
N ARG A 135 5.86 2.81 43.68
CA ARG A 135 6.46 1.53 43.31
C ARG A 135 6.07 1.02 41.92
N TRP A 136 5.17 1.69 41.20
CA TRP A 136 4.78 1.25 39.85
C TRP A 136 5.96 1.10 38.87
N PRO A 137 7.04 1.91 38.93
CA PRO A 137 8.20 1.70 38.06
C PRO A 137 8.92 0.36 38.35
N GLN A 138 8.94 -0.07 39.61
CA GLN A 138 9.55 -1.32 40.05
C GLN A 138 8.77 -2.51 39.47
N LEU A 139 7.45 -2.45 39.40
CA LEU A 139 6.60 -3.51 38.81
C LEU A 139 6.91 -3.77 37.33
N ILE A 140 7.16 -2.70 36.55
CA ILE A 140 7.54 -2.87 35.15
C ILE A 140 8.94 -3.46 35.04
N ASN A 141 9.86 -2.98 35.87
CA ASN A 141 11.24 -3.47 35.89
C ASN A 141 11.32 -4.94 36.29
N SER A 142 10.56 -5.38 37.31
CA SER A 142 10.51 -6.78 37.74
C SER A 142 9.96 -7.67 36.64
N THR A 143 8.85 -7.28 36.02
CA THR A 143 8.24 -8.03 34.89
C THR A 143 9.17 -8.10 33.68
N THR A 144 9.87 -7.01 33.37
CA THR A 144 10.86 -6.97 32.28
C THR A 144 12.05 -7.88 32.58
N GLU A 145 12.50 -7.94 33.84
CA GLU A 145 13.59 -8.81 34.26
C GLU A 145 13.18 -10.29 34.27
N GLU A 146 11.95 -10.62 34.68
CA GLU A 146 11.41 -11.99 34.56
C GLU A 146 11.33 -12.44 33.10
N LEU A 147 10.91 -11.56 32.19
CA LEU A 147 10.91 -11.83 30.76
C LEU A 147 12.34 -12.09 30.23
N ARG A 148 13.31 -11.26 30.64
CA ARG A 148 14.73 -11.38 30.24
C ARG A 148 15.39 -12.67 30.75
N ARG A 149 15.04 -13.08 31.98
CA ARG A 149 15.52 -14.33 32.59
C ARG A 149 14.79 -15.58 32.10
N GLY A 150 13.75 -15.42 31.27
CA GLY A 150 12.92 -16.52 30.80
C GLY A 150 11.98 -17.10 31.88
N LEU A 151 11.81 -16.41 33.00
CA LEU A 151 10.88 -16.78 34.09
C LEU A 151 9.43 -16.47 33.68
N LEU A 152 9.22 -15.34 33.00
CA LEU A 152 7.96 -15.03 32.33
C LEU A 152 8.03 -15.47 30.86
N ARG A 153 7.54 -16.69 30.56
CA ARG A 153 7.41 -17.18 29.19
C ARG A 153 5.97 -17.03 28.68
N VAL A 154 5.74 -15.99 27.88
CA VAL A 154 4.47 -15.74 27.17
C VAL A 154 4.12 -16.95 26.28
N PRO A 155 2.85 -17.41 26.27
CA PRO A 155 2.45 -18.54 25.46
C PRO A 155 2.57 -18.23 23.97
N ASP A 156 3.09 -19.19 23.20
CA ASP A 156 3.22 -19.15 21.76
C ASP A 156 2.21 -20.09 21.06
N ARG A 157 2.25 -20.17 19.72
CA ARG A 157 1.37 -21.06 18.94
C ARG A 157 1.54 -22.53 19.31
N ALA A 158 2.76 -22.98 19.60
CA ALA A 158 3.03 -24.37 19.95
C ALA A 158 2.53 -24.71 21.36
N ASP A 159 2.54 -23.75 22.27
CA ASP A 159 1.87 -23.87 23.57
C ASP A 159 0.35 -24.01 23.38
N LEU A 160 -0.27 -23.16 22.54
CA LEU A 160 -1.70 -23.22 22.26
C LEU A 160 -2.14 -24.54 21.61
N GLU A 161 -1.37 -25.07 20.66
CA GLU A 161 -1.68 -26.34 19.98
C GLU A 161 -1.59 -27.56 20.89
N ARG A 162 -0.78 -27.49 21.96
CA ARG A 162 -0.59 -28.56 22.93
C ARG A 162 -1.59 -28.52 24.08
N LEU A 163 -2.26 -27.39 24.29
CA LEU A 163 -3.20 -27.22 25.39
C LEU A 163 -4.48 -28.03 25.14
N ASP A 164 -4.77 -29.01 26.00
CA ASP A 164 -5.94 -29.90 25.88
C ASP A 164 -7.20 -29.30 26.52
N LEU A 165 -7.53 -28.06 26.17
CA LEU A 165 -8.65 -27.31 26.72
C LEU A 165 -9.23 -26.34 25.66
N PRO A 166 -10.55 -26.06 25.65
CA PRO A 166 -11.11 -24.98 24.84
C PRO A 166 -10.49 -23.62 25.19
N VAL A 167 -10.03 -22.89 24.17
CA VAL A 167 -9.48 -21.54 24.31
C VAL A 167 -10.26 -20.55 23.46
N LEU A 168 -10.57 -19.37 24.02
CA LEU A 168 -11.07 -18.21 23.31
C LEU A 168 -10.05 -17.07 23.36
N LEU A 169 -9.69 -16.51 22.21
CA LEU A 169 -8.99 -15.23 22.11
C LEU A 169 -9.99 -14.11 21.83
N VAL A 170 -10.14 -13.15 22.74
CA VAL A 170 -10.97 -11.95 22.58
C VAL A 170 -10.08 -10.71 22.45
N ASN A 171 -9.97 -10.15 21.25
CA ASN A 171 -9.09 -9.00 21.00
C ASN A 171 -9.87 -7.76 20.52
N GLY A 172 -9.33 -6.59 20.80
CA GLY A 172 -9.88 -5.33 20.31
C GLY A 172 -9.59 -5.08 18.83
N ALA A 173 -10.50 -4.38 18.16
CA ALA A 173 -10.34 -4.02 16.74
C ALA A 173 -9.42 -2.80 16.51
N LEU A 174 -9.20 -1.95 17.53
CA LEU A 174 -8.50 -0.67 17.39
C LEU A 174 -6.96 -0.82 17.25
N LEU A 175 -6.38 -1.90 17.79
CA LEU A 175 -4.95 -2.16 17.70
C LEU A 175 -4.66 -3.23 16.64
N GLU A 176 -3.92 -2.83 15.60
CA GLU A 176 -3.59 -3.70 14.46
C GLU A 176 -2.96 -5.02 14.89
N ALA A 177 -2.01 -4.99 15.84
CA ALA A 177 -1.30 -6.19 16.30
C ALA A 177 -2.24 -7.25 16.92
N GLU A 178 -3.29 -6.82 17.63
CA GLU A 178 -4.25 -7.70 18.30
C GLU A 178 -5.32 -8.20 17.35
N ARG A 179 -5.80 -7.32 16.46
CA ARG A 179 -6.69 -7.71 15.35
C ARG A 179 -6.05 -8.78 14.46
N LEU A 180 -4.75 -8.65 14.19
CA LEU A 180 -4.01 -9.62 13.37
C LEU A 180 -3.65 -10.91 14.12
N ALA A 181 -3.62 -10.90 15.46
CA ALA A 181 -3.32 -12.09 16.26
C ALA A 181 -4.43 -13.16 16.20
N VAL A 182 -5.64 -12.76 15.82
CA VAL A 182 -6.82 -13.65 15.72
C VAL A 182 -6.64 -14.75 14.69
N GLN A 183 -6.12 -14.45 13.50
CA GLN A 183 -5.98 -15.47 12.46
C GLN A 183 -5.00 -16.59 12.86
N PRO A 184 -3.78 -16.29 13.36
CA PRO A 184 -2.89 -17.29 13.95
C PRO A 184 -3.52 -18.14 15.06
N ALA A 185 -4.24 -17.52 16.00
CA ALA A 185 -4.86 -18.24 17.11
C ALA A 185 -5.96 -19.20 16.63
N ALA A 186 -6.77 -18.77 15.65
CA ALA A 186 -7.78 -19.62 15.02
C ALA A 186 -7.16 -20.83 14.30
N GLN A 187 -6.04 -20.63 13.60
CA GLN A 187 -5.30 -21.71 12.93
C GLN A 187 -4.72 -22.73 13.92
N SER A 188 -4.26 -22.25 15.08
CA SER A 188 -3.77 -23.10 16.17
C SER A 188 -4.90 -23.71 17.02
N GLY A 189 -6.17 -23.43 16.70
CA GLY A 189 -7.35 -24.12 17.22
C GLY A 189 -8.09 -23.43 18.35
N ALA A 190 -7.85 -22.14 18.60
CA ALA A 190 -8.67 -21.34 19.48
C ALA A 190 -9.95 -20.86 18.78
N ASP A 191 -11.02 -20.70 19.55
CA ASP A 191 -12.11 -19.80 19.20
C ASP A 191 -11.60 -18.36 19.25
N VAL A 192 -12.19 -17.49 18.42
CA VAL A 192 -11.73 -16.11 18.30
C VAL A 192 -12.89 -15.13 18.21
N ALA A 193 -12.74 -13.99 18.89
CA ALA A 193 -13.67 -12.86 18.83
C ALA A 193 -12.89 -11.56 18.68
N VAL A 194 -13.35 -10.69 17.78
CA VAL A 194 -12.83 -9.32 17.63
C VAL A 194 -13.91 -8.35 18.06
N VAL A 195 -13.63 -7.53 19.07
CA VAL A 195 -14.58 -6.56 19.62
C VAL A 195 -14.32 -5.18 18.99
N ALA A 196 -15.29 -4.72 18.21
CA ALA A 196 -15.27 -3.38 17.61
C ALA A 196 -15.28 -2.30 18.71
N GLY A 197 -14.55 -1.20 18.50
CA GLY A 197 -14.46 -0.10 19.48
C GLY A 197 -13.51 -0.37 20.66
N ALA A 198 -12.93 -1.57 20.79
CA ALA A 198 -11.98 -1.90 21.84
C ALA A 198 -10.52 -1.87 21.35
N GLY A 199 -9.59 -1.44 22.21
CA GLY A 199 -8.15 -1.55 22.06
C GLY A 199 -7.57 -2.71 22.88
N HIS A 200 -6.42 -2.48 23.53
CA HIS A 200 -5.69 -3.50 24.30
C HIS A 200 -6.48 -4.09 25.46
N LEU A 201 -7.29 -3.26 26.13
CA LEU A 201 -8.04 -3.63 27.33
C LEU A 201 -9.52 -3.76 27.00
N VAL A 202 -9.87 -4.76 26.20
CA VAL A 202 -11.25 -5.09 25.81
C VAL A 202 -12.30 -5.05 26.95
N PRO A 203 -12.06 -5.64 28.15
CA PRO A 203 -13.03 -5.56 29.25
C PRO A 203 -13.27 -4.13 29.79
N ARG A 204 -12.33 -3.21 29.57
CA ARG A 204 -12.47 -1.80 29.94
C ARG A 204 -13.14 -1.00 28.80
N ASP A 205 -12.71 -1.24 27.58
CA ASP A 205 -13.14 -0.44 26.42
C ASP A 205 -14.57 -0.80 25.97
N CYS A 206 -14.94 -2.09 26.03
CA CYS A 206 -16.24 -2.61 25.61
C CYS A 206 -16.77 -3.69 26.57
N PRO A 207 -17.05 -3.35 27.85
CA PRO A 207 -17.33 -4.31 28.92
C PRO A 207 -18.49 -5.25 28.61
N ARG A 208 -19.60 -4.73 28.08
CA ARG A 208 -20.78 -5.53 27.75
C ARG A 208 -20.49 -6.58 26.67
N SER A 209 -19.80 -6.17 25.59
CA SER A 209 -19.45 -7.07 24.49
C SER A 209 -18.41 -8.11 24.91
N PHE A 210 -17.47 -7.73 25.78
CA PHE A 210 -16.51 -8.65 26.37
C PHE A 210 -17.21 -9.74 27.19
N VAL A 211 -18.06 -9.35 28.14
CA VAL A 211 -18.80 -10.31 28.99
C VAL A 211 -19.69 -11.22 28.14
N ALA A 212 -20.42 -10.68 27.16
CA ALA A 212 -21.21 -11.47 26.24
C ALA A 212 -20.39 -12.52 25.48
N ALA A 213 -19.20 -12.16 24.99
CA ALA A 213 -18.31 -13.10 24.29
C ALA A 213 -17.80 -14.22 25.21
N VAL A 214 -17.51 -13.89 26.47
CA VAL A 214 -17.07 -14.85 27.49
C VAL A 214 -18.20 -15.83 27.86
N GLU A 215 -19.41 -15.33 28.11
CA GLU A 215 -20.56 -16.16 28.46
C GLU A 215 -21.02 -17.05 27.29
N GLU A 216 -21.05 -16.50 26.06
CA GLU A 216 -21.37 -17.27 24.86
C GLU A 216 -20.35 -18.41 24.65
N PHE A 217 -19.07 -18.16 24.94
CA PHE A 217 -18.05 -19.19 24.86
C PHE A 217 -18.25 -20.29 25.90
N GLY A 218 -18.53 -19.95 27.16
CA GLY A 218 -18.89 -20.93 28.18
C GLY A 218 -20.06 -21.82 27.74
N ALA A 219 -21.14 -21.22 27.23
CA ALA A 219 -22.29 -21.95 26.72
C ALA A 219 -21.94 -22.87 25.51
N ARG A 220 -21.00 -22.45 24.65
CA ARG A 220 -20.52 -23.30 23.54
C ARG A 220 -19.67 -24.46 24.02
N ILE A 221 -18.90 -24.31 25.10
CA ILE A 221 -18.17 -25.43 25.70
C ILE A 221 -19.17 -26.47 26.22
N ASP A 222 -20.21 -26.05 26.95
CA ASP A 222 -21.27 -26.93 27.45
C ASP A 222 -21.97 -27.75 26.37
N GLN A 223 -22.09 -27.17 25.18
CA GLN A 223 -22.75 -27.78 24.03
C GLN A 223 -21.77 -28.54 23.13
N GLU A 224 -20.48 -28.60 23.51
CA GLU A 224 -19.39 -29.17 22.73
C GLU A 224 -19.29 -28.56 21.31
N ARG A 225 -19.55 -27.24 21.16
CA ARG A 225 -19.58 -26.52 19.88
C ARG A 225 -18.40 -25.55 19.67
N THR A 226 -17.29 -25.77 20.38
CA THR A 226 -16.06 -24.97 20.20
C THR A 226 -15.14 -25.59 19.14
N VAL A 227 -14.19 -24.80 18.63
CA VAL A 227 -13.18 -25.26 17.66
C VAL A 227 -12.40 -26.47 18.19
N PHE A 228 -12.10 -26.46 19.49
CA PHE A 228 -11.48 -27.58 20.20
C PHE A 228 -12.27 -28.90 20.05
N HIS A 229 -13.58 -28.88 20.31
CA HIS A 229 -14.42 -30.09 20.22
C HIS A 229 -14.60 -30.56 18.77
N GLU A 230 -14.66 -29.65 17.81
CA GLU A 230 -14.70 -29.99 16.39
C GLU A 230 -13.43 -30.72 15.95
N ARG A 231 -12.25 -30.24 16.37
CA ARG A 231 -10.96 -30.90 16.09
C ARG A 231 -10.89 -32.30 16.69
N ARG A 232 -11.32 -32.49 17.95
CA ARG A 232 -11.37 -33.83 18.58
C ARG A 232 -12.29 -34.79 17.84
N ARG A 233 -13.48 -34.34 17.42
CA ARG A 233 -14.42 -35.15 16.62
C ARG A 233 -13.87 -35.52 15.25
N ALA A 234 -13.13 -34.62 14.60
CA ALA A 234 -12.45 -34.91 13.34
C ALA A 234 -11.29 -35.91 13.51
N GLY A 235 -10.54 -35.82 14.62
CA GLY A 235 -9.46 -36.75 14.96
C GLY A 235 -9.93 -38.17 15.28
N ALA A 236 -11.08 -38.31 15.94
CA ALA A 236 -11.69 -39.61 16.27
C ALA A 236 -12.29 -40.36 15.05
N ARG A 237 -12.49 -39.67 13.91
CA ARG A 237 -13.11 -40.22 12.68
C ARG A 237 -12.14 -40.82 11.67
N LYS A 238 -10.87 -41.09 12.02
CA LYS A 238 -9.97 -41.88 11.14
C LYS A 238 -10.37 -43.37 11.15
N PRO A 239 -10.73 -43.98 10.00
CA PRO A 239 -10.84 -45.43 9.92
C PRO A 239 -9.44 -46.06 9.84
N SER A 240 -9.22 -47.09 10.65
CA SER A 240 -8.29 -48.17 10.32
C SER A 240 -8.71 -48.78 8.98
N THR A 241 -7.81 -48.86 8.00
CA THR A 241 -7.72 -49.97 7.06
C THR A 241 -6.45 -49.84 6.21
N ALA A 242 -5.69 -50.94 6.19
CA ALA A 242 -4.53 -51.16 5.36
C ALA A 242 -4.90 -51.09 3.86
N ALA A 243 -4.05 -50.45 3.07
CA ALA A 243 -4.13 -50.47 1.62
C ALA A 243 -3.66 -51.84 1.09
N PRO A 244 -4.40 -52.50 0.19
CA PRO A 244 -3.85 -53.57 -0.63
C PRO A 244 -3.16 -53.00 -1.88
N ALA A 245 -2.10 -53.69 -2.30
CA ALA A 245 -1.26 -53.38 -3.45
C ALA A 245 -2.02 -53.39 -4.79
N PRO A 246 -1.56 -52.63 -5.81
CA PRO A 246 -2.22 -52.56 -7.10
C PRO A 246 -1.93 -53.81 -7.93
N ALA A 247 -3.00 -54.51 -8.31
CA ALA A 247 -2.95 -55.59 -9.30
C ALA A 247 -2.89 -55.02 -10.72
N ALA A 248 -2.08 -55.66 -11.55
CA ALA A 248 -1.77 -55.28 -12.92
C ALA A 248 -2.78 -55.81 -13.95
N MET A 249 -2.73 -55.17 -15.13
CA MET A 249 -3.13 -55.60 -16.48
C MET A 249 -4.59 -55.34 -16.93
N PRO A 250 -4.89 -55.19 -18.24
CA PRO A 250 -3.98 -55.33 -19.41
C PRO A 250 -3.95 -54.12 -20.36
N VAL A 251 -2.85 -54.06 -21.10
CA VAL A 251 -2.71 -53.31 -22.36
C VAL A 251 -3.62 -53.96 -23.40
N VAL A 252 -4.56 -53.19 -23.94
CA VAL A 252 -5.21 -53.49 -25.23
C VAL A 252 -4.88 -52.32 -26.15
N ALA A 253 -3.97 -52.59 -27.07
CA ALA A 253 -3.84 -51.81 -28.28
C ALA A 253 -5.07 -52.11 -29.14
N ASP A 254 -5.84 -51.09 -29.51
CA ASP A 254 -6.51 -51.13 -30.79
C ASP A 254 -6.55 -49.76 -31.44
N SER A 255 -6.16 -49.80 -32.70
CA SER A 255 -5.93 -48.72 -33.63
C SER A 255 -7.23 -48.38 -34.37
N SER A 256 -7.72 -47.16 -34.24
CA SER A 256 -8.44 -46.49 -35.33
C SER A 256 -8.33 -44.98 -35.18
N VAL A 257 -7.29 -44.44 -35.82
CA VAL A 257 -7.17 -43.00 -36.09
C VAL A 257 -8.22 -42.67 -37.14
N VAL A 258 -9.36 -42.11 -36.72
CA VAL A 258 -10.20 -41.30 -37.61
C VAL A 258 -9.61 -39.89 -37.56
N ALA A 259 -8.97 -39.50 -38.67
CA ALA A 259 -8.45 -38.17 -38.87
C ALA A 259 -9.55 -37.12 -38.67
N PRO A 260 -9.34 -36.06 -37.87
CA PRO A 260 -10.24 -34.92 -37.87
C PRO A 260 -10.12 -34.24 -39.24
N THR A 261 -11.22 -34.24 -39.99
CA THR A 261 -11.41 -33.38 -41.15
C THR A 261 -11.07 -31.95 -40.77
N ARG A 262 -9.98 -31.43 -41.37
CA ARG A 262 -9.63 -30.02 -41.41
C ARG A 262 -10.84 -29.23 -41.85
N THR A 263 -11.50 -28.56 -40.92
CA THR A 263 -12.30 -27.38 -41.23
C THR A 263 -11.34 -26.32 -41.74
N GLU A 264 -11.67 -25.77 -42.92
CA GLU A 264 -10.90 -24.73 -43.58
C GLU A 264 -10.65 -23.55 -42.63
N PRO A 265 -9.46 -22.94 -42.66
CA PRO A 265 -9.18 -21.75 -41.89
C PRO A 265 -10.11 -20.64 -42.35
N THR A 266 -11.00 -20.22 -41.46
CA THR A 266 -11.70 -18.93 -41.54
C THR A 266 -10.66 -17.86 -41.87
N PRO A 267 -10.91 -16.96 -42.85
CA PRO A 267 -9.91 -15.99 -43.28
C PRO A 267 -9.37 -15.22 -42.09
N THR A 268 -8.04 -15.16 -42.02
CA THR A 268 -7.30 -14.36 -41.04
C THR A 268 -7.88 -12.94 -41.04
N PRO A 269 -8.40 -12.43 -39.92
CA PRO A 269 -8.81 -11.03 -39.89
C PRO A 269 -7.58 -10.19 -40.21
N ALA A 270 -7.75 -9.21 -41.11
CA ALA A 270 -6.74 -8.20 -41.40
C ALA A 270 -6.22 -7.58 -40.08
N PRO A 271 -4.96 -7.10 -40.02
CA PRO A 271 -4.47 -6.41 -38.84
C PRO A 271 -5.43 -5.26 -38.52
N VAL A 272 -6.11 -5.38 -37.37
CA VAL A 272 -7.01 -4.33 -36.86
C VAL A 272 -6.14 -3.09 -36.66
N GLY A 273 -6.39 -2.03 -37.41
CA GLY A 273 -5.75 -0.76 -37.15
C GLY A 273 -6.18 -0.28 -35.78
N HIS A 274 -5.26 0.31 -35.02
CA HIS A 274 -5.63 1.02 -33.80
C HIS A 274 -5.44 2.50 -34.06
N GLU A 275 -6.36 3.33 -33.59
CA GLU A 275 -6.23 4.79 -33.66
C GLU A 275 -5.89 5.37 -32.28
N LEU A 276 -5.27 6.55 -32.27
CA LEU A 276 -5.10 7.34 -31.05
C LEU A 276 -6.43 8.03 -30.70
N ALA A 277 -6.82 8.02 -29.42
CA ALA A 277 -7.97 8.80 -28.96
C ALA A 277 -7.76 10.31 -29.22
N SER A 278 -8.83 11.09 -29.30
CA SER A 278 -8.74 12.54 -29.56
C SER A 278 -8.27 13.38 -28.36
N TYR A 279 -8.08 12.75 -27.19
CA TYR A 279 -7.77 13.39 -25.93
C TYR A 279 -6.60 12.73 -25.19
N GLY A 280 -6.03 13.44 -24.22
CA GLY A 280 -5.08 12.91 -23.25
C GLY A 280 -4.85 13.88 -22.09
N VAL A 281 -3.90 13.56 -21.22
CA VAL A 281 -3.43 14.46 -20.15
C VAL A 281 -1.90 14.45 -20.10
N ALA A 282 -1.29 15.62 -20.02
CA ALA A 282 0.13 15.77 -19.71
C ALA A 282 0.30 16.03 -18.21
N ARG A 283 1.20 15.29 -17.56
CA ARG A 283 1.64 15.48 -16.18
C ARG A 283 3.04 16.07 -16.22
N VAL A 284 3.20 17.28 -15.71
CA VAL A 284 4.41 18.08 -15.85
C VAL A 284 5.00 18.37 -14.48
N CYS A 285 6.25 17.98 -14.28
CA CYS A 285 7.03 18.33 -13.11
C CYS A 285 7.08 19.85 -12.90
N ALA A 286 6.95 20.32 -11.66
CA ALA A 286 6.87 21.75 -11.37
C ALA A 286 8.23 22.46 -11.40
N LEU A 287 9.33 21.72 -11.18
CA LEU A 287 10.68 22.26 -11.29
C LEU A 287 11.37 21.76 -12.57
N PRO A 288 12.16 22.61 -13.25
CA PRO A 288 12.93 22.18 -14.41
C PRO A 288 14.07 21.26 -14.00
N LEU A 289 14.58 20.46 -14.93
CA LEU A 289 15.74 19.59 -14.71
C LEU A 289 16.96 20.32 -14.15
N ALA A 290 17.14 21.59 -14.52
CA ALA A 290 18.23 22.43 -14.04
C ALA A 290 18.28 22.54 -12.50
N ALA A 291 17.13 22.42 -11.83
CA ALA A 291 17.05 22.51 -10.36
C ALA A 291 17.72 21.33 -9.65
N ILE A 292 17.84 20.17 -10.29
CA ILE A 292 18.48 18.99 -9.72
C ILE A 292 19.90 18.76 -10.27
N THR A 293 20.21 19.24 -11.47
CA THR A 293 21.57 19.11 -12.04
C THR A 293 22.63 19.86 -11.23
N GLY A 294 22.23 20.92 -10.51
CA GLY A 294 23.12 21.66 -9.62
C GLY A 294 23.49 20.92 -8.32
N LEU A 295 22.80 19.82 -7.99
CA LEU A 295 23.14 19.00 -6.81
C LEU A 295 24.29 18.02 -7.09
N SER A 296 24.82 18.00 -8.32
CA SER A 296 25.90 17.11 -8.72
C SER A 296 27.24 17.84 -8.80
N SER A 297 28.32 17.25 -8.27
CA SER A 297 29.68 17.75 -8.45
C SER A 297 30.50 16.84 -9.35
N ARG A 298 30.53 17.14 -10.66
CA ARG A 298 31.34 16.39 -11.63
C ARG A 298 32.84 16.49 -11.32
N ARG A 299 33.29 17.67 -10.89
CA ARG A 299 34.70 17.88 -10.49
C ARG A 299 35.10 16.96 -9.34
N LEU A 300 34.26 16.83 -8.31
CA LEU A 300 34.53 15.91 -7.19
C LEU A 300 34.50 14.45 -7.66
N ALA A 301 33.48 14.08 -8.44
CA ALA A 301 33.35 12.74 -9.01
C ALA A 301 34.59 12.32 -9.82
N ASP A 302 35.05 13.16 -10.74
CA ASP A 302 36.22 12.90 -11.58
C ASP A 302 37.50 12.77 -10.73
N ARG A 303 37.62 13.55 -9.65
CA ARG A 303 38.76 13.48 -8.71
C ARG A 303 38.74 12.24 -7.84
N LEU A 304 37.56 11.79 -7.40
CA LEU A 304 37.40 10.52 -6.68
C LEU A 304 37.78 9.34 -7.58
N ASP A 305 37.36 9.37 -8.85
CA ASP A 305 37.70 8.34 -9.83
C ASP A 305 39.21 8.34 -10.13
N GLU A 306 39.84 9.51 -10.22
CA GLU A 306 41.29 9.62 -10.39
C GLU A 306 42.08 9.09 -9.19
N ALA A 307 41.62 9.38 -7.96
CA ALA A 307 42.24 8.82 -6.76
C ALA A 307 42.18 7.29 -6.76
N ASP A 308 41.06 6.70 -7.20
CA ASP A 308 40.94 5.25 -7.34
C ASP A 308 41.89 4.66 -8.41
N ARG A 309 42.10 5.37 -9.53
CA ARG A 309 43.14 4.98 -10.51
C ARG A 309 44.54 5.06 -9.91
N LEU A 310 44.84 6.10 -9.12
CA LEU A 310 46.12 6.23 -8.43
C LEU A 310 46.34 5.11 -7.41
N ASP A 311 45.32 4.72 -6.65
CA ASP A 311 45.40 3.58 -5.74
C ASP A 311 45.63 2.27 -6.48
N ALA A 312 44.95 2.03 -7.60
CA ALA A 312 45.16 0.83 -8.41
C ALA A 312 46.61 0.76 -8.96
N ARG A 313 47.14 1.90 -9.43
CA ARG A 313 48.53 2.03 -9.86
C ARG A 313 49.52 1.81 -8.71
N TRP A 314 49.24 2.36 -7.53
CA TRP A 314 50.04 2.12 -6.32
C TRP A 314 50.11 0.65 -5.95
N HIS A 315 49.00 -0.07 -5.98
CA HIS A 315 48.99 -1.51 -5.67
C HIS A 315 49.83 -2.32 -6.67
N ALA A 316 49.72 -2.01 -7.97
CA ALA A 316 50.52 -2.65 -9.01
C ALA A 316 52.02 -2.36 -8.82
N GLU A 317 52.39 -1.09 -8.64
CA GLU A 317 53.78 -0.68 -8.47
C GLU A 317 54.38 -1.18 -7.15
N SER A 318 53.61 -1.19 -6.07
CA SER A 318 54.04 -1.72 -4.77
C SER A 318 54.41 -3.20 -4.85
N ARG A 319 53.66 -4.00 -5.61
CA ARG A 319 54.00 -5.42 -5.84
C ARG A 319 55.30 -5.56 -6.63
N ARG A 320 55.47 -4.78 -7.70
CA ARG A 320 56.69 -4.77 -8.50
C ARG A 320 57.93 -4.41 -7.66
N VAL A 321 57.84 -3.35 -6.84
CA VAL A 321 58.93 -2.94 -5.96
C VAL A 321 59.17 -3.99 -4.85
N ALA A 322 58.13 -4.61 -4.30
CA ALA A 322 58.29 -5.69 -3.33
C ALA A 322 59.02 -6.92 -3.91
N GLU A 323 58.76 -7.24 -5.18
CA GLU A 323 59.47 -8.29 -5.92
C GLU A 323 60.94 -7.90 -6.15
N ALA A 324 61.21 -6.67 -6.61
CA ALA A 324 62.57 -6.15 -6.78
C ALA A 324 63.37 -6.21 -5.46
N LEU A 325 62.74 -5.86 -4.33
CA LEU A 325 63.35 -5.95 -3.00
C LEU A 325 63.71 -7.38 -2.58
N THR A 326 63.13 -8.42 -3.19
CA THR A 326 63.51 -9.81 -2.92
C THR A 326 64.93 -10.13 -3.39
N ALA A 327 65.40 -9.52 -4.48
CA ALA A 327 66.76 -9.63 -4.96
C ALA A 327 67.77 -8.78 -4.16
N VAL A 328 67.29 -7.70 -3.54
CA VAL A 328 68.09 -6.72 -2.80
C VAL A 328 68.37 -7.17 -1.37
N VAL A 329 67.38 -7.71 -0.67
CA VAL A 329 67.47 -8.12 0.75
C VAL A 329 68.66 -9.05 1.06
N PRO A 330 69.00 -10.08 0.26
CA PRO A 330 70.14 -10.96 0.53
C PRO A 330 71.51 -10.29 0.44
N ARG A 331 71.61 -9.14 -0.25
CA ARG A 331 72.86 -8.40 -0.47
C ARG A 331 73.16 -7.40 0.65
N LEU A 332 72.21 -7.15 1.55
CA LEU A 332 72.37 -6.23 2.68
C LEU A 332 73.13 -6.93 3.83
N THR A 333 74.30 -6.40 4.17
CA THR A 333 75.18 -6.93 5.23
C THR A 333 74.80 -6.40 6.63
N ASP A 334 74.20 -5.22 6.72
CA ASP A 334 73.70 -4.68 7.99
C ASP A 334 72.37 -5.34 8.41
N ARG A 335 72.37 -5.92 9.62
CA ARG A 335 71.23 -6.69 10.15
C ARG A 335 70.01 -5.80 10.43
N GLY A 336 70.22 -4.56 10.84
CA GLY A 336 69.14 -3.61 11.15
C GLY A 336 68.44 -3.11 9.90
N GLN A 337 69.21 -2.71 8.89
CA GLN A 337 68.75 -2.28 7.58
C GLN A 337 68.01 -3.42 6.88
N ARG A 338 68.57 -4.63 6.86
CA ARG A 338 67.92 -5.81 6.29
C ARG A 338 66.54 -6.09 6.91
N ARG A 339 66.40 -5.91 8.22
CA ARG A 339 65.11 -6.07 8.92
C ARG A 339 64.10 -4.99 8.49
N ARG A 340 64.49 -3.71 8.49
CA ARG A 340 63.61 -2.61 8.05
C ARG A 340 63.16 -2.79 6.59
N THR A 341 64.07 -3.13 5.68
CA THR A 341 63.74 -3.39 4.27
C THR A 341 62.80 -4.58 4.11
N LEU A 342 62.95 -5.64 4.93
CA LEU A 342 62.02 -6.77 4.94
C LEU A 342 60.62 -6.38 5.41
N ASP A 343 60.53 -5.51 6.43
CA ASP A 343 59.25 -5.03 6.93
C ASP A 343 58.56 -4.10 5.91
N ILE A 344 59.31 -3.22 5.25
CA ILE A 344 58.82 -2.39 4.13
C ILE A 344 58.38 -3.27 2.95
N ARG A 345 59.16 -4.30 2.58
CA ARG A 345 58.77 -5.27 1.55
C ARG A 345 57.46 -5.97 1.89
N ARG A 346 57.25 -6.36 3.15
CA ARG A 346 55.99 -6.96 3.62
C ARG A 346 54.83 -5.98 3.56
N LEU A 347 55.05 -4.69 3.79
CA LEU A 347 54.05 -3.64 3.62
C LEU A 347 53.68 -3.50 2.13
N LEU A 348 54.68 -3.33 1.26
CA LEU A 348 54.49 -3.19 -0.19
C LEU A 348 53.84 -4.42 -0.85
N HIS A 349 54.24 -5.63 -0.44
CA HIS A 349 53.60 -6.86 -0.92
C HIS A 349 52.11 -6.92 -0.56
N ARG A 350 51.71 -6.34 0.58
CA ARG A 350 50.32 -6.21 1.00
C ARG A 350 49.61 -4.99 0.38
N GLY A 351 50.31 -4.17 -0.42
CA GLY A 351 49.81 -2.92 -0.96
C GLY A 351 49.58 -1.82 0.09
N ALA A 352 50.14 -1.98 1.29
CA ALA A 352 49.95 -1.01 2.38
C ALA A 352 50.65 0.33 2.07
N ASP A 353 50.14 1.40 2.68
CA ASP A 353 50.77 2.72 2.57
C ASP A 353 52.15 2.74 3.23
N LEU A 354 53.04 3.54 2.64
CA LEU A 354 54.36 3.83 3.19
C LEU A 354 54.36 5.23 3.81
N THR A 355 55.26 5.45 4.77
CA THR A 355 55.57 6.79 5.27
C THR A 355 56.73 7.37 4.47
N ASP A 356 56.91 8.69 4.52
CA ASP A 356 58.10 9.32 3.93
C ASP A 356 59.41 8.75 4.50
N ALA A 357 59.40 8.34 5.78
CA ALA A 357 60.52 7.65 6.41
C ALA A 357 60.80 6.28 5.77
N HIS A 358 59.77 5.49 5.46
CA HIS A 358 59.94 4.22 4.75
C HIS A 358 60.52 4.44 3.33
N LEU A 359 60.07 5.48 2.62
CA LEU A 359 60.61 5.80 1.30
C LEU A 359 62.06 6.30 1.36
N ALA A 360 62.41 7.07 2.39
CA ALA A 360 63.78 7.51 2.64
C ALA A 360 64.70 6.31 2.97
N ASP A 361 64.22 5.36 3.78
CA ASP A 361 64.94 4.11 4.11
C ASP A 361 65.25 3.27 2.86
N LEU A 362 64.32 3.22 1.89
CA LEU A 362 64.55 2.54 0.60
C LEU A 362 65.53 3.30 -0.30
N ALA A 363 65.48 4.63 -0.30
CA ALA A 363 66.38 5.46 -1.10
C ALA A 363 67.83 5.50 -0.55
N ALA A 364 68.01 5.22 0.75
CA ALA A 364 69.30 5.21 1.44
C ALA A 364 69.98 3.83 1.46
N LEU A 365 69.49 2.86 0.66
CA LEU A 365 70.16 1.57 0.54
C LEU A 365 71.53 1.73 -0.15
N PRO A 366 72.55 0.93 0.20
CA PRO A 366 73.90 1.11 -0.32
C PRO A 366 73.99 0.81 -1.83
N ASP A 367 74.94 1.43 -2.53
CA ASP A 367 75.16 1.21 -3.98
C ASP A 367 75.36 -0.27 -4.36
N ALA A 368 75.97 -1.06 -3.46
CA ALA A 368 76.15 -2.52 -3.62
C ALA A 368 74.84 -3.30 -3.72
N ALA A 369 73.70 -2.70 -3.36
CA ALA A 369 72.38 -3.28 -3.44
C ALA A 369 71.77 -3.18 -4.86
N GLY A 370 72.30 -2.29 -5.71
CA GLY A 370 71.79 -1.96 -7.05
C GLY A 370 70.58 -1.02 -7.04
N GLU A 371 70.20 -0.48 -8.20
CA GLU A 371 68.97 0.29 -8.34
C GLU A 371 67.74 -0.61 -8.12
N ILE A 372 66.80 -0.17 -7.28
CA ILE A 372 65.53 -0.85 -7.09
C ILE A 372 64.59 -0.46 -8.22
N ASP A 373 64.32 -1.41 -9.12
CA ASP A 373 63.36 -1.23 -10.22
C ASP A 373 61.99 -0.78 -9.69
N GLY A 374 61.42 0.28 -10.29
CA GLY A 374 60.13 0.85 -9.92
C GLY A 374 60.13 1.84 -8.74
N LEU A 375 61.23 1.98 -7.97
CA LEU A 375 61.26 2.87 -6.79
C LEU A 375 61.02 4.35 -7.12
N PRO A 376 61.57 4.94 -8.20
CA PRO A 376 61.27 6.33 -8.58
C PRO A 376 59.78 6.54 -8.88
N GLN A 377 59.16 5.60 -9.60
CA GLN A 377 57.74 5.61 -9.95
C GLN A 377 56.87 5.48 -8.69
N LEU A 378 57.25 4.60 -7.76
CA LEU A 378 56.57 4.43 -6.48
C LEU A 378 56.62 5.70 -5.63
N ARG A 379 57.77 6.39 -5.57
CA ARG A 379 57.90 7.68 -4.86
C ARG A 379 57.04 8.77 -5.49
N ALA A 380 57.03 8.87 -6.82
CA ALA A 380 56.17 9.82 -7.52
C ALA A 380 54.68 9.54 -7.26
N LEU A 381 54.27 8.26 -7.29
CA LEU A 381 52.90 7.85 -6.95
C LEU A 381 52.52 8.17 -5.50
N HIS A 382 53.42 7.97 -4.53
CA HIS A 382 53.17 8.36 -3.14
C HIS A 382 52.90 9.86 -3.02
N ALA A 383 53.75 10.70 -3.62
CA ALA A 383 53.57 12.15 -3.59
C ALA A 383 52.21 12.57 -4.21
N SER A 384 51.88 12.06 -5.39
CA SER A 384 50.59 12.35 -6.05
C SER A 384 49.38 11.86 -5.26
N ARG A 385 49.47 10.70 -4.58
CA ARG A 385 48.38 10.19 -3.73
C ARG A 385 48.18 11.05 -2.50
N THR A 386 49.26 11.43 -1.82
CA THR A 386 49.18 12.30 -0.62
C THR A 386 48.58 13.66 -0.95
N GLU A 387 49.00 14.28 -2.07
CA GLU A 387 48.42 15.53 -2.57
C GLU A 387 46.93 15.36 -2.89
N MET A 388 46.56 14.32 -3.66
CA MET A 388 45.18 14.04 -4.03
C MET A 388 44.27 13.83 -2.82
N ILE A 389 44.71 13.09 -1.80
CA ILE A 389 43.92 12.85 -0.57
C ILE A 389 43.64 14.16 0.16
N SER A 390 44.64 15.06 0.26
CA SER A 390 44.47 16.38 0.87
C SER A 390 43.45 17.23 0.10
N GLU A 391 43.56 17.29 -1.23
CA GLU A 391 42.64 18.06 -2.08
C GLU A 391 41.19 17.50 -2.03
N LEU A 392 41.04 16.17 -1.91
CA LEU A 392 39.73 15.51 -1.87
C LEU A 392 38.93 15.87 -0.63
N ALA A 393 39.58 16.00 0.54
CA ALA A 393 38.90 16.37 1.78
C ALA A 393 38.24 17.75 1.66
N ASP A 394 39.00 18.74 1.18
CA ASP A 394 38.51 20.09 0.96
C ASP A 394 37.45 20.14 -0.15
N GLY A 395 37.70 19.44 -1.27
CA GLY A 395 36.78 19.35 -2.39
C GLY A 395 35.43 18.72 -2.01
N TYR A 396 35.44 17.71 -1.13
CA TYR A 396 34.23 17.07 -0.63
C TYR A 396 33.40 18.01 0.23
N GLU A 397 34.02 18.70 1.19
CA GLU A 397 33.28 19.62 2.07
C GLU A 397 32.84 20.89 1.32
N GLN A 398 33.58 21.33 0.30
CA GLN A 398 33.13 22.38 -0.62
C GLN A 398 31.89 21.94 -1.40
N ALA A 399 31.92 20.77 -2.04
CA ALA A 399 30.79 20.25 -2.80
C ALA A 399 29.55 20.08 -1.91
N ARG A 400 29.73 19.54 -0.70
CA ARG A 400 28.64 19.39 0.27
C ARG A 400 28.02 20.73 0.64
N ARG A 401 28.83 21.76 0.96
CA ARG A 401 28.32 23.09 1.30
C ARG A 401 27.53 23.70 0.14
N MET A 402 28.05 23.59 -1.09
CA MET A 402 27.35 24.04 -2.29
C MET A 402 26.00 23.34 -2.48
N GLU A 403 25.96 22.01 -2.34
CA GLU A 403 24.73 21.24 -2.41
C GLU A 403 23.74 21.64 -1.31
N GLN A 404 24.20 21.84 -0.07
CA GLN A 404 23.35 22.29 1.04
C GLN A 404 22.76 23.69 0.81
N THR A 405 23.55 24.63 0.28
CA THR A 405 23.07 25.96 -0.12
C THR A 405 21.99 25.86 -1.19
N LEU A 406 22.19 25.03 -2.21
CA LEU A 406 21.19 24.82 -3.26
C LEU A 406 19.91 24.15 -2.71
N LEU A 407 20.04 23.14 -1.85
CA LEU A 407 18.90 22.50 -1.19
C LEU A 407 18.12 23.49 -0.33
N ALA A 408 18.80 24.39 0.39
CA ALA A 408 18.17 25.43 1.17
C ALA A 408 17.41 26.44 0.28
N GLU A 409 18.04 26.90 -0.79
CA GLU A 409 17.44 27.85 -1.75
C GLU A 409 16.21 27.25 -2.44
N VAL A 410 16.36 26.07 -3.07
CA VAL A 410 15.26 25.39 -3.77
C VAL A 410 14.19 24.92 -2.79
N GLY A 411 14.58 24.51 -1.58
CA GLY A 411 13.68 24.06 -0.52
C GLY A 411 12.70 25.14 -0.05
N LEU A 412 13.09 26.41 -0.14
CA LEU A 412 12.22 27.54 0.22
C LEU A 412 11.26 27.97 -0.89
N ARG A 413 11.34 27.36 -2.09
CA ARG A 413 10.38 27.65 -3.16
C ARG A 413 8.95 27.28 -2.73
N PRO A 414 7.93 28.08 -3.11
CA PRO A 414 6.54 27.83 -2.72
C PRO A 414 6.07 26.41 -3.03
N GLU A 415 6.45 25.85 -4.18
CA GLU A 415 6.04 24.52 -4.61
C GLU A 415 6.52 23.42 -3.65
N ILE A 416 7.72 23.59 -3.08
CA ILE A 416 8.31 22.63 -2.15
C ILE A 416 7.68 22.80 -0.76
N VAL A 417 7.63 24.04 -0.26
CA VAL A 417 7.09 24.33 1.08
C VAL A 417 5.62 23.93 1.17
N MET A 418 4.79 24.33 0.19
CA MET A 418 3.36 24.02 0.19
C MET A 418 3.09 22.52 0.05
N SER A 419 3.88 21.80 -0.75
CA SER A 419 3.75 20.34 -0.84
C SER A 419 4.22 19.63 0.44
N ALA A 420 5.21 20.18 1.12
CA ALA A 420 5.69 19.66 2.40
C ALA A 420 4.61 19.75 3.49
N GLN A 421 3.77 20.79 3.47
CA GLN A 421 2.62 20.94 4.40
C GLN A 421 1.60 19.80 4.26
N LEU A 422 1.47 19.20 3.07
CA LEU A 422 0.61 18.04 2.83
C LEU A 422 1.22 16.70 3.27
N THR A 423 2.52 16.69 3.61
CA THR A 423 3.24 15.47 3.99
C THR A 423 3.27 15.24 5.50
N GLY A 424 3.21 16.32 6.29
CA GLY A 424 3.14 16.26 7.75
C GLY A 424 3.39 17.62 8.40
N ALA A 425 2.83 17.82 9.60
CA ALA A 425 2.76 19.12 10.28
C ALA A 425 4.10 19.86 10.40
N ASN A 426 5.19 19.12 10.67
CA ASN A 426 6.50 19.73 10.97
C ASN A 426 7.46 19.81 9.77
N VAL A 427 7.08 19.27 8.59
CA VAL A 427 8.03 19.14 7.47
C VAL A 427 8.42 20.51 6.91
N ALA A 428 7.45 21.40 6.69
CA ALA A 428 7.70 22.74 6.18
C ALA A 428 8.61 23.55 7.13
N GLU A 429 8.33 23.54 8.44
CA GLU A 429 9.19 24.24 9.41
C GLU A 429 10.60 23.64 9.50
N ASN A 430 10.73 22.32 9.35
CA ASN A 430 12.04 21.69 9.29
C ASN A 430 12.87 22.16 8.09
N ILE A 431 12.22 22.45 6.95
CA ILE A 431 12.87 23.00 5.76
C ILE A 431 13.29 24.46 6.00
N ARG A 432 12.40 25.30 6.55
CA ARG A 432 12.72 26.70 6.87
C ARG A 432 13.89 26.81 7.85
N ARG A 433 13.88 25.99 8.91
CA ARG A 433 15.00 25.93 9.86
C ARG A 433 16.29 25.46 9.19
N PHE A 434 16.25 24.40 8.38
CA PHE A 434 17.43 23.93 7.67
C PHE A 434 18.07 25.04 6.81
N ALA A 435 17.26 25.85 6.12
CA ALA A 435 17.78 26.98 5.36
C ALA A 435 18.48 28.03 6.26
N ARG A 436 17.93 28.33 7.44
CA ARG A 436 18.59 29.20 8.44
C ARG A 436 19.89 28.59 8.95
N ASP A 437 19.88 27.31 9.28
CA ASP A 437 21.05 26.59 9.78
C ASP A 437 22.17 26.53 8.72
N VAL A 438 21.82 26.38 7.44
CA VAL A 438 22.78 26.43 6.31
C VAL A 438 23.37 27.83 6.18
N ALA A 439 22.55 28.88 6.22
CA ALA A 439 23.03 30.26 6.15
C ALA A 439 23.97 30.61 7.32
N ALA A 440 23.73 30.04 8.50
CA ALA A 440 24.57 30.21 9.69
C ALA A 440 25.81 29.28 9.72
N GLY A 441 25.98 28.37 8.77
CA GLY A 441 27.06 27.37 8.77
C GLY A 441 26.93 26.30 9.85
N GLN A 442 25.72 26.10 10.39
CA GLN A 442 25.42 25.21 11.52
C GLN A 442 24.67 23.92 11.11
N ALA A 443 24.43 23.70 9.82
CA ALA A 443 23.70 22.55 9.26
C ALA A 443 24.48 21.20 9.29
N GLY A 444 24.90 20.79 10.49
CA GLY A 444 25.69 19.58 10.72
C GLY A 444 25.00 18.49 11.56
N ASP A 445 23.93 18.82 12.27
CA ASP A 445 23.30 17.97 13.28
C ASP A 445 22.46 16.81 12.68
N LYS A 446 21.93 15.94 13.53
CA LYS A 446 21.10 14.80 13.08
C LYS A 446 19.84 15.28 12.37
N ARG A 447 19.21 16.35 12.84
CA ARG A 447 17.95 16.85 12.30
C ARG A 447 18.14 17.47 10.92
N SER A 448 19.18 18.27 10.72
CA SER A 448 19.57 18.83 9.41
C SER A 448 19.80 17.74 8.38
N ARG A 449 20.51 16.66 8.76
CA ARG A 449 20.68 15.51 7.87
C ARG A 449 19.34 14.92 7.46
N THR A 450 18.41 14.70 8.39
CA THR A 450 17.07 14.17 8.05
C THR A 450 16.33 15.09 7.09
N THR A 451 16.35 16.42 7.33
CA THR A 451 15.76 17.39 6.40
C THR A 451 16.42 17.34 5.02
N GLU A 452 17.74 17.18 4.93
CA GLU A 452 18.49 17.03 3.67
C GLU A 452 17.95 15.85 2.84
N SER A 453 17.74 14.68 3.45
CA SER A 453 17.12 13.52 2.78
C SER A 453 15.71 13.85 2.28
N THR A 454 14.92 14.56 3.08
CA THR A 454 13.56 14.96 2.69
C THR A 454 13.60 15.91 1.50
N LEU A 455 14.50 16.89 1.49
CA LEU A 455 14.67 17.85 0.40
C LEU A 455 15.13 17.18 -0.89
N VAL A 456 16.14 16.29 -0.84
CA VAL A 456 16.57 15.50 -2.01
C VAL A 456 15.39 14.71 -2.60
N ASN A 457 14.55 14.11 -1.75
CA ASN A 457 13.36 13.38 -2.21
C ASN A 457 12.28 14.28 -2.80
N LEU A 458 11.97 15.43 -2.19
CA LEU A 458 10.96 16.37 -2.69
C LEU A 458 11.41 17.01 -4.00
N ILE A 459 12.67 17.45 -4.09
CA ILE A 459 13.25 18.09 -5.28
C ILE A 459 13.38 17.08 -6.43
N SER A 460 13.87 15.86 -6.18
CA SER A 460 13.89 14.83 -7.22
C SER A 460 12.48 14.44 -7.69
N ARG A 461 11.49 14.49 -6.79
CA ARG A 461 10.10 14.23 -7.15
C ARG A 461 9.51 15.36 -8.00
N SER A 462 9.79 16.63 -7.69
CA SER A 462 9.29 17.77 -8.46
C SER A 462 10.01 18.02 -9.79
N THR A 463 11.14 17.35 -10.02
CA THR A 463 11.94 17.49 -11.26
C THR A 463 11.84 16.27 -12.18
N LEU A 464 11.79 15.05 -11.63
CA LEU A 464 11.93 13.81 -12.41
C LEU A 464 10.73 12.86 -12.34
N LYS A 465 9.81 13.05 -11.38
CA LYS A 465 8.71 12.11 -11.13
C LYS A 465 7.37 12.78 -11.43
N PRO A 466 6.84 12.65 -12.66
CA PRO A 466 5.58 13.27 -13.07
C PRO A 466 4.33 12.57 -12.47
N SER A 467 4.43 12.08 -11.22
CA SER A 467 3.29 11.55 -10.46
C SER A 467 2.66 12.66 -9.61
N PRO A 468 1.39 13.05 -9.86
CA PRO A 468 0.72 14.15 -9.16
C PRO A 468 0.81 14.05 -7.63
N PHE A 469 1.16 15.17 -7.00
CA PHE A 469 1.19 15.34 -5.54
C PHE A 469 1.37 16.81 -5.21
N GLY A 470 0.33 17.44 -4.66
CA GLY A 470 0.34 18.84 -4.25
C GLY A 470 0.84 19.74 -5.38
N GLN A 471 1.83 20.57 -5.07
CA GLN A 471 2.40 21.54 -5.99
C GLN A 471 3.58 20.99 -6.82
N LEU A 472 4.03 19.75 -6.60
CA LEU A 472 5.25 19.21 -7.24
C LEU A 472 5.07 18.83 -8.72
N VAL A 473 3.83 18.59 -9.15
CA VAL A 473 3.46 18.19 -10.51
C VAL A 473 2.10 18.80 -10.81
N HIS A 474 1.95 19.40 -11.98
CA HIS A 474 0.65 19.86 -12.46
C HIS A 474 0.16 19.03 -13.64
N THR A 475 -1.15 19.01 -13.88
CA THR A 475 -1.76 18.35 -15.03
C THR A 475 -2.33 19.34 -16.04
N ARG A 476 -2.29 18.97 -17.31
CA ARG A 476 -2.78 19.77 -18.43
C ARG A 476 -3.56 18.89 -19.41
N PRO A 477 -4.77 19.28 -19.87
CA PRO A 477 -5.47 18.56 -20.93
C PRO A 477 -4.64 18.52 -22.21
N VAL A 478 -4.71 17.44 -22.96
CA VAL A 478 -4.09 17.29 -24.28
C VAL A 478 -5.17 17.03 -25.31
N LEU A 479 -5.11 17.73 -26.44
CA LEU A 479 -5.97 17.53 -27.60
C LEU A 479 -5.10 17.17 -28.80
N PHE A 480 -5.43 16.04 -29.44
CA PHE A 480 -4.76 15.62 -30.67
C PHE A 480 -5.45 16.24 -31.89
N THR A 481 -4.65 16.82 -32.80
CA THR A 481 -5.15 17.49 -34.01
C THR A 481 -4.35 17.05 -35.24
N ASP A 482 -5.00 17.05 -36.40
CA ASP A 482 -4.35 16.75 -37.69
C ASP A 482 -3.73 18.01 -38.33
N ASP A 483 -4.04 19.21 -37.82
CA ASP A 483 -3.47 20.46 -38.32
C ASP A 483 -2.14 20.78 -37.61
N ALA A 484 -1.04 20.40 -38.26
CA ALA A 484 0.32 20.64 -37.78
C ALA A 484 0.66 22.12 -37.58
N LYS A 485 0.06 23.04 -38.36
CA LYS A 485 0.27 24.49 -38.19
C LYS A 485 -0.41 24.99 -36.92
N THR A 486 -1.61 24.50 -36.63
CA THR A 486 -2.32 24.80 -35.37
C THR A 486 -1.64 24.17 -34.15
N ALA A 487 -1.00 23.00 -34.30
CA ALA A 487 -0.20 22.37 -33.23
C ALA A 487 1.09 23.17 -32.90
N GLN A 488 1.78 23.72 -33.91
CA GLN A 488 3.00 24.52 -33.74
C GLN A 488 2.73 25.97 -33.26
N ALA A 489 1.68 26.63 -33.75
CA ALA A 489 1.37 28.02 -33.40
C ALA A 489 0.85 28.20 -31.95
N ALA A 490 0.43 27.13 -31.28
CA ALA A 490 -0.25 27.17 -29.98
C ALA A 490 0.61 26.79 -28.76
N GLN A 491 1.93 26.72 -28.89
CA GLN A 491 2.83 26.23 -27.84
C GLN A 491 3.62 27.35 -27.12
N PRO A 492 3.09 28.00 -26.07
CA PRO A 492 3.97 28.56 -25.06
C PRO A 492 4.69 27.41 -24.35
N ALA A 493 6.01 27.51 -24.21
CA ALA A 493 6.86 26.46 -23.63
C ALA A 493 6.47 26.14 -22.17
N ALA A 494 6.03 27.14 -21.41
CA ALA A 494 5.50 26.98 -20.06
C ALA A 494 4.12 27.67 -19.96
N PRO A 495 3.21 27.19 -19.10
CA PRO A 495 2.00 27.96 -18.78
C PRO A 495 2.39 29.32 -18.19
N GLU A 496 1.71 30.39 -18.62
CA GLU A 496 1.90 31.74 -18.06
C GLU A 496 1.78 31.73 -16.52
N PRO A 497 2.60 32.50 -15.79
CA PRO A 497 2.45 32.68 -14.35
C PRO A 497 1.04 33.22 -14.03
N GLY A 498 0.17 32.36 -13.49
CA GLY A 498 -1.26 32.65 -13.25
C GLY A 498 -2.25 31.69 -13.94
N ALA A 499 -1.79 30.86 -14.88
CA ALA A 499 -2.62 29.85 -15.55
C ALA A 499 -2.74 28.52 -14.77
N LEU A 500 -2.03 28.39 -13.64
CA LEU A 500 -2.06 27.21 -12.77
C LEU A 500 -3.01 27.47 -11.60
N ARG A 501 -3.93 26.53 -11.38
CA ARG A 501 -4.89 26.54 -10.27
C ARG A 501 -4.68 25.31 -9.40
N SER A 502 -4.96 25.45 -8.11
CA SER A 502 -4.89 24.36 -7.14
C SER A 502 -6.30 23.97 -6.75
N VAL A 503 -6.71 22.74 -7.07
CA VAL A 503 -7.99 22.20 -6.66
C VAL A 503 -7.78 21.39 -5.39
N CYS A 504 -8.28 21.91 -4.29
CA CYS A 504 -8.14 21.34 -2.96
C CYS A 504 -9.43 20.65 -2.54
N ARG A 505 -9.30 19.53 -1.83
CA ARG A 505 -10.43 18.77 -1.29
C ARG A 505 -10.09 18.26 0.09
N LEU A 506 -11.04 18.31 1.02
CA LEU A 506 -10.88 17.60 2.28
C LEU A 506 -10.95 16.08 2.04
N PRO A 507 -10.29 15.25 2.88
CA PRO A 507 -10.43 13.81 2.83
C PRO A 507 -11.91 13.41 2.82
N ARG A 508 -12.33 12.59 1.86
CA ARG A 508 -13.75 12.22 1.73
C ARG A 508 -14.26 11.46 2.97
N GLN A 509 -13.38 10.79 3.70
CA GLN A 509 -13.68 10.23 5.03
C GLN A 509 -14.05 11.30 6.06
N LEU A 510 -13.36 12.45 6.08
CA LEU A 510 -13.69 13.58 6.96
C LEU A 510 -15.02 14.21 6.54
N VAL A 511 -15.23 14.43 5.24
CA VAL A 511 -16.51 14.95 4.72
C VAL A 511 -17.68 14.03 5.10
N ALA A 512 -17.53 12.71 4.93
CA ALA A 512 -18.56 11.74 5.29
C ALA A 512 -18.82 11.68 6.81
N TRP A 513 -17.79 11.93 7.63
CA TRP A 513 -17.98 12.12 9.07
C TRP A 513 -18.77 13.41 9.35
N VAL A 514 -18.41 14.55 8.74
CA VAL A 514 -19.12 15.83 8.88
C VAL A 514 -20.60 15.68 8.52
N GLU A 515 -20.91 15.13 7.34
CA GLU A 515 -22.30 14.93 6.89
C GLU A 515 -23.12 14.11 7.91
N ARG A 516 -22.56 13.04 8.46
CA ARG A 516 -23.28 12.18 9.41
C ARG A 516 -23.44 12.80 10.78
N THR A 517 -22.42 13.53 11.23
CA THR A 517 -22.49 14.31 12.47
C THR A 517 -23.62 15.34 12.34
N LEU A 518 -23.66 16.04 11.22
CA LEU A 518 -24.72 16.98 10.87
C LEU A 518 -26.11 16.32 10.76
N CYS A 519 -26.19 15.12 10.20
CA CYS A 519 -27.42 14.34 10.10
C CYS A 519 -28.08 14.03 11.47
N ARG A 520 -27.31 14.05 12.57
CA ARG A 520 -27.82 13.86 13.94
C ARG A 520 -28.32 15.15 14.58
N HIS A 521 -27.87 16.31 14.08
CA HIS A 521 -28.20 17.60 14.65
C HIS A 521 -29.68 17.96 14.42
N PRO A 522 -30.40 18.49 15.42
CA PRO A 522 -31.82 18.85 15.30
C PRO A 522 -32.15 19.70 14.07
N ASP A 523 -31.32 20.72 13.79
CA ASP A 523 -31.52 21.65 12.68
C ASP A 523 -31.55 21.00 11.30
N LEU A 524 -30.95 19.82 11.11
CA LEU A 524 -30.85 19.15 9.81
C LEU A 524 -31.71 17.89 9.70
N ARG A 525 -32.48 17.53 10.75
CA ARG A 525 -33.39 16.38 10.70
C ARG A 525 -34.40 16.46 9.55
N HIS A 526 -34.79 17.66 9.13
CA HIS A 526 -35.72 17.90 8.04
C HIS A 526 -35.11 17.62 6.65
N ALA A 527 -33.79 17.76 6.50
CA ALA A 527 -33.04 17.51 5.28
C ALA A 527 -32.57 16.05 5.16
N MET A 528 -32.66 15.28 6.24
CA MET A 528 -32.26 13.88 6.27
C MET A 528 -33.07 13.03 5.28
N VAL A 529 -32.35 12.22 4.51
CA VAL A 529 -32.92 11.20 3.62
C VAL A 529 -32.42 9.82 4.03
N LEU A 530 -33.24 8.82 3.73
CA LEU A 530 -32.99 7.42 4.02
C LEU A 530 -32.84 6.63 2.71
N ARG A 531 -31.93 5.65 2.70
CA ARG A 531 -31.72 4.72 1.57
C ARG A 531 -31.73 3.29 2.03
N ARG A 532 -32.45 2.44 1.31
CA ARG A 532 -32.50 1.02 1.63
C ARG A 532 -31.29 0.27 1.07
N ALA A 533 -30.68 -0.57 1.91
CA ALA A 533 -29.68 -1.56 1.53
C ALA A 533 -30.24 -2.62 0.54
N PRO A 534 -29.47 -3.09 -0.46
CA PRO A 534 -29.97 -4.07 -1.43
C PRO A 534 -30.38 -5.42 -0.83
N ILE A 535 -31.46 -6.03 -1.35
CA ILE A 535 -31.98 -7.34 -0.97
C ILE A 535 -31.13 -8.44 -1.59
N VAL A 536 -30.56 -9.27 -0.73
CA VAL A 536 -29.81 -10.47 -1.10
C VAL A 536 -30.75 -11.64 -1.33
N ALA A 537 -31.67 -11.91 -0.41
CA ALA A 537 -32.63 -13.02 -0.53
C ALA A 537 -33.84 -12.82 0.40
N ARG A 538 -34.99 -13.39 0.02
CA ARG A 538 -36.15 -13.56 0.91
C ARG A 538 -36.24 -15.03 1.32
N THR A 539 -36.38 -15.31 2.61
CA THR A 539 -36.46 -16.67 3.16
C THR A 539 -37.61 -16.78 4.16
N LYS A 540 -37.96 -18.00 4.61
CA LYS A 540 -38.97 -18.19 5.66
C LYS A 540 -38.59 -17.54 7.00
N GLY A 541 -37.30 -17.29 7.25
CA GLY A 541 -36.78 -16.64 8.47
C GLY A 541 -36.47 -15.16 8.29
N GLY A 542 -37.14 -14.48 7.34
CA GLY A 542 -36.96 -13.05 7.07
C GLY A 542 -36.17 -12.73 5.80
N VAL A 543 -35.80 -11.46 5.66
CA VAL A 543 -35.14 -10.88 4.49
C VAL A 543 -33.67 -10.61 4.78
N ALA A 544 -32.81 -11.06 3.88
CA ALA A 544 -31.37 -10.82 3.93
C ALA A 544 -31.00 -9.60 3.09
N LEU A 545 -30.29 -8.63 3.65
CA LEU A 545 -29.85 -7.39 2.98
C LEU A 545 -28.33 -7.23 3.05
N LEU A 546 -27.74 -6.67 1.99
CA LEU A 546 -26.31 -6.34 1.92
C LEU A 546 -26.07 -4.96 2.54
N VAL A 547 -25.53 -4.96 3.75
CA VAL A 547 -25.22 -3.73 4.48
C VAL A 547 -23.74 -3.41 4.33
N ARG A 548 -23.44 -2.16 3.96
CA ARG A 548 -22.08 -1.62 3.89
C ARG A 548 -21.77 -0.85 5.18
N GLY A 549 -20.50 -0.92 5.60
CA GLY A 549 -19.98 0.01 6.60
C GLY A 549 -20.03 1.46 6.12
N ARG A 550 -19.92 2.39 7.05
CA ARG A 550 -20.10 3.82 6.84
C ARG A 550 -18.75 4.54 6.99
N ASP A 551 -18.16 5.02 5.88
CA ASP A 551 -16.85 5.70 5.86
C ASP A 551 -16.77 6.92 6.77
N GLY A 552 -15.79 6.99 7.66
CA GLY A 552 -15.71 8.06 8.67
C GLY A 552 -16.34 7.71 10.01
N THR A 553 -16.82 6.48 10.22
CA THR A 553 -17.11 5.93 11.56
C THR A 553 -16.09 4.85 11.97
N ASP A 554 -16.29 4.26 13.15
CA ASP A 554 -15.62 3.06 13.64
C ASP A 554 -15.91 1.80 12.80
N GLN A 555 -16.91 1.85 11.93
CA GLN A 555 -17.28 0.79 10.97
C GLN A 555 -17.09 1.28 9.53
N PRO A 556 -15.85 1.41 9.01
CA PRO A 556 -15.59 1.93 7.67
C PRO A 556 -16.16 1.03 6.55
N ALA A 557 -16.17 1.49 5.30
CA ALA A 557 -16.74 0.75 4.15
C ALA A 557 -16.27 -0.71 4.02
N GLY A 558 -15.10 -1.08 4.56
CA GLY A 558 -14.62 -2.46 4.61
C GLY A 558 -15.45 -3.42 5.47
N ALA A 559 -16.41 -2.94 6.27
CA ALA A 559 -17.27 -3.73 7.16
C ALA A 559 -18.56 -4.25 6.48
N GLU A 560 -18.48 -4.65 5.21
CA GLU A 560 -19.63 -5.22 4.49
C GLU A 560 -20.10 -6.54 5.08
N ARG A 561 -21.42 -6.68 5.24
CA ARG A 561 -22.04 -7.87 5.81
C ARG A 561 -23.45 -8.09 5.27
N VAL A 562 -23.92 -9.32 5.40
CA VAL A 562 -25.32 -9.65 5.13
C VAL A 562 -26.07 -9.68 6.47
N VAL A 563 -27.11 -8.86 6.59
CA VAL A 563 -27.97 -8.79 7.79
C VAL A 563 -29.30 -9.44 7.46
N ARG A 564 -29.85 -10.24 8.39
CA ARG A 564 -31.19 -10.80 8.29
C ARG A 564 -32.13 -10.08 9.24
N VAL A 565 -33.29 -9.68 8.73
CA VAL A 565 -34.33 -8.98 9.50
C VAL A 565 -35.66 -9.68 9.26
N GLU A 566 -36.44 -9.85 10.32
CA GLU A 566 -37.80 -10.38 10.22
C GLU A 566 -38.73 -9.38 9.53
N GLU A 567 -39.68 -9.87 8.75
CA GLU A 567 -40.57 -9.02 7.96
C GLU A 567 -41.76 -8.57 8.83
N ASP A 568 -41.76 -7.30 9.20
CA ASP A 568 -42.89 -6.59 9.82
C ASP A 568 -43.50 -5.58 8.85
N ASP A 569 -44.52 -4.83 9.29
CA ASP A 569 -45.19 -3.83 8.43
C ASP A 569 -44.25 -2.69 8.01
N LEU A 570 -43.33 -2.27 8.87
CA LEU A 570 -42.39 -1.19 8.57
C LEU A 570 -41.35 -1.64 7.54
N LEU A 571 -40.73 -2.80 7.77
CA LEU A 571 -39.81 -3.41 6.84
C LEU A 571 -40.50 -3.70 5.51
N SER A 572 -41.76 -4.14 5.51
CA SER A 572 -42.53 -4.33 4.27
C SER A 572 -42.61 -3.03 3.44
N VAL A 573 -42.93 -1.89 4.07
CA VAL A 573 -42.90 -0.58 3.39
C VAL A 573 -41.52 -0.23 2.88
N VAL A 574 -40.48 -0.48 3.68
CA VAL A 574 -39.09 -0.24 3.27
C VAL A 574 -38.72 -1.11 2.07
N LEU A 575 -39.08 -2.39 2.07
CA LEU A 575 -38.78 -3.34 0.99
C LEU A 575 -39.51 -3.03 -0.33
N ASP A 576 -40.62 -2.30 -0.28
CA ASP A 576 -41.31 -1.77 -1.46
C ASP A 576 -40.56 -0.59 -2.12
N LEU A 577 -39.53 -0.04 -1.45
CA LEU A 577 -38.66 1.01 -1.99
C LEU A 577 -37.56 0.44 -2.88
N PRO A 578 -37.19 1.14 -3.98
CA PRO A 578 -35.99 0.81 -4.74
C PRO A 578 -34.73 0.94 -3.89
N ALA A 579 -33.76 0.05 -4.11
CA ALA A 579 -32.48 0.11 -3.41
C ALA A 579 -31.68 1.36 -3.80
N ASP A 580 -31.03 1.95 -2.79
CA ASP A 580 -30.20 3.16 -2.88
C ASP A 580 -30.90 4.44 -3.36
N GLU A 581 -32.22 4.42 -3.58
CA GLU A 581 -33.00 5.63 -3.85
C GLU A 581 -33.37 6.36 -2.55
N PRO A 582 -33.22 7.70 -2.49
CA PRO A 582 -33.55 8.48 -1.31
C PRO A 582 -35.06 8.54 -1.06
N ILE A 583 -35.46 8.39 0.20
CA ILE A 583 -36.79 8.72 0.72
C ILE A 583 -36.67 9.67 1.92
N SER A 584 -37.56 10.65 2.04
CA SER A 584 -37.59 11.50 3.23
C SER A 584 -38.22 10.75 4.41
N VAL A 585 -37.77 11.06 5.63
CA VAL A 585 -38.34 10.48 6.86
C VAL A 585 -39.86 10.69 6.93
N PRO A 586 -40.42 11.90 6.67
CA PRO A 586 -41.87 12.10 6.72
C PRO A 586 -42.65 11.27 5.71
N GLU A 587 -42.09 11.06 4.50
CA GLU A 587 -42.73 10.24 3.47
C GLU A 587 -42.71 8.75 3.84
N LEU A 588 -41.59 8.24 4.39
CA LEU A 588 -41.53 6.88 4.89
C LEU A 588 -42.55 6.63 6.01
N HIS A 589 -42.65 7.57 6.95
CA HIS A 589 -43.67 7.54 8.01
C HIS A 589 -45.09 7.53 7.45
N ARG A 590 -45.38 8.39 6.47
CA ARG A 590 -46.70 8.46 5.82
C ARG A 590 -47.09 7.11 5.21
N ARG A 591 -46.15 6.46 4.51
CA ARG A 591 -46.36 5.13 3.92
C ARG A 591 -46.55 4.04 4.97
N PHE A 592 -45.79 4.09 6.06
CA PHE A 592 -45.95 3.16 7.19
C PHE A 592 -47.33 3.28 7.83
N VAL A 593 -47.75 4.49 8.20
CA VAL A 593 -49.07 4.73 8.82
C VAL A 593 -50.21 4.30 7.89
N ALA A 594 -50.09 4.58 6.59
CA ALA A 594 -51.07 4.16 5.59
C ALA A 594 -51.20 2.64 5.47
N ARG A 595 -50.12 1.88 5.76
CA ARG A 595 -50.11 0.41 5.67
C ARG A 595 -50.52 -0.28 6.98
N SER A 596 -49.96 0.15 8.11
CA SER A 596 -50.12 -0.55 9.40
C SER A 596 -51.35 -0.10 10.19
N GLY A 597 -51.85 1.12 9.97
CA GLY A 597 -52.92 1.72 10.79
C GLY A 597 -52.49 2.07 12.23
N VAL A 598 -51.20 1.94 12.57
CA VAL A 598 -50.63 2.20 13.89
C VAL A 598 -50.15 3.66 14.01
N SER A 599 -50.10 4.18 15.25
CA SER A 599 -49.72 5.58 15.53
C SER A 599 -48.26 5.92 15.17
N SER A 600 -48.01 7.22 14.97
CA SER A 600 -46.74 7.79 14.51
C SER A 600 -45.50 7.47 15.36
N SER A 601 -45.64 7.21 16.66
CA SER A 601 -44.50 7.08 17.58
C SER A 601 -43.78 5.73 17.48
N ALA A 602 -44.52 4.63 17.26
CA ALA A 602 -43.93 3.30 17.08
C ALA A 602 -43.08 3.21 15.79
N GLY A 603 -43.50 3.90 14.72
CA GLY A 603 -42.76 3.96 13.47
C GLY A 603 -41.39 4.66 13.59
N GLN A 604 -41.25 5.62 14.50
CA GLN A 604 -40.01 6.39 14.66
C GLN A 604 -38.91 5.52 15.26
N ALA A 605 -39.23 4.78 16.33
CA ALA A 605 -38.29 3.86 16.97
C ALA A 605 -37.86 2.73 16.00
N GLY A 606 -38.80 2.19 15.22
CA GLY A 606 -38.49 1.18 14.20
C GLY A 606 -37.56 1.71 13.10
N ILE A 607 -37.77 2.94 12.63
CA ILE A 607 -36.86 3.55 11.64
C ILE A 607 -35.46 3.73 12.23
N GLU A 608 -35.35 4.18 13.47
CA GLU A 608 -34.06 4.33 14.17
C GLU A 608 -33.34 2.99 14.34
N GLU A 609 -34.06 1.91 14.62
CA GLU A 609 -33.53 0.53 14.66
C GLU A 609 -33.03 0.06 13.29
N LEU A 610 -33.79 0.32 12.21
CA LEU A 610 -33.37 0.02 10.84
C LEU A 610 -32.14 0.84 10.41
N VAL A 611 -32.03 2.09 10.87
CA VAL A 611 -30.84 2.93 10.65
C VAL A 611 -29.63 2.38 11.42
N THR A 612 -29.83 1.98 12.68
CA THR A 612 -28.78 1.45 13.55
C THR A 612 -28.26 0.09 13.06
N SER A 613 -29.14 -0.76 12.55
CA SER A 613 -28.77 -2.04 11.94
C SER A 613 -28.11 -1.90 10.56
N GLY A 614 -28.22 -0.71 9.94
CA GLY A 614 -27.68 -0.39 8.62
C GLY A 614 -28.55 -0.83 7.45
N VAL A 615 -29.76 -1.34 7.69
CA VAL A 615 -30.76 -1.62 6.65
C VAL A 615 -31.19 -0.34 5.94
N LEU A 616 -31.31 0.75 6.70
CA LEU A 616 -31.45 2.09 6.17
C LEU A 616 -30.15 2.86 6.39
N ALA A 617 -29.59 3.44 5.33
CA ALA A 617 -28.56 4.46 5.42
C ALA A 617 -29.21 5.83 5.60
N ALA A 618 -28.73 6.61 6.56
CA ALA A 618 -29.17 7.99 6.77
C ALA A 618 -28.04 8.94 6.37
N ASP A 619 -28.37 9.90 5.52
CA ASP A 619 -27.46 10.92 4.97
C ASP A 619 -28.24 12.21 4.63
N LEU A 620 -27.54 13.23 4.11
CA LEU A 620 -28.13 14.53 3.75
C LEU A 620 -28.32 14.69 2.24
N GLY A 621 -28.24 13.61 1.47
CA GLY A 621 -28.54 13.60 0.04
C GLY A 621 -27.45 14.17 -0.86
N VAL A 622 -26.28 14.53 -0.32
CA VAL A 622 -25.17 15.16 -1.08
C VAL A 622 -24.54 14.18 -2.08
N GLY A 623 -24.38 12.92 -1.70
CA GLY A 623 -23.83 11.85 -2.55
C GLY A 623 -22.30 11.84 -2.63
N GLU A 624 -21.70 10.65 -2.75
CA GLU A 624 -20.25 10.51 -2.63
C GLU A 624 -19.46 11.05 -3.85
N GLN A 625 -20.11 11.33 -4.98
CA GLN A 625 -19.47 11.90 -6.19
C GLN A 625 -19.52 13.44 -6.22
N GLU A 626 -20.24 14.12 -5.31
CA GLU A 626 -20.36 15.58 -5.32
C GLU A 626 -18.98 16.26 -5.20
N PRO A 627 -18.54 17.03 -6.20
CA PRO A 627 -17.20 17.61 -6.22
C PRO A 627 -16.95 18.67 -5.13
N ALA A 628 -17.99 19.39 -4.65
CA ALA A 628 -17.91 20.42 -3.61
C ALA A 628 -18.89 20.13 -2.45
N PRO A 629 -18.68 19.05 -1.68
CA PRO A 629 -19.66 18.52 -0.74
C PRO A 629 -19.95 19.46 0.44
N LEU A 630 -18.94 20.14 0.98
CA LEU A 630 -19.13 21.02 2.14
C LEU A 630 -19.98 22.23 1.77
N GLN A 631 -19.81 22.75 0.55
CA GLN A 631 -20.64 23.85 0.06
C GLN A 631 -22.13 23.44 0.02
N GLN A 632 -22.44 22.21 -0.41
CA GLN A 632 -23.82 21.69 -0.39
C GLN A 632 -24.33 21.53 1.05
N LEU A 633 -23.52 20.99 1.95
CA LEU A 633 -23.88 20.86 3.37
C LEU A 633 -24.16 22.22 4.03
N THR A 634 -23.36 23.24 3.72
CA THR A 634 -23.59 24.61 4.22
C THR A 634 -24.93 25.16 3.73
N ARG A 635 -25.34 24.88 2.48
CA ARG A 635 -26.64 25.32 1.94
C ARG A 635 -27.84 24.65 2.61
N LEU A 636 -27.66 23.46 3.18
CA LEU A 636 -28.72 22.75 3.90
C LEU A 636 -28.97 23.33 5.30
N LEU A 637 -28.01 24.07 5.86
CA LEU A 637 -28.15 24.66 7.19
C LEU A 637 -29.19 25.80 7.18
N PRO A 638 -30.19 25.77 8.09
CA PRO A 638 -31.22 26.80 8.14
C PRO A 638 -30.63 28.14 8.58
N ALA A 639 -31.14 29.22 7.99
CA ALA A 639 -30.66 30.60 8.25
C ALA A 639 -30.90 31.04 9.71
N ASP A 640 -31.91 30.48 10.36
CA ASP A 640 -32.31 30.68 11.76
C ASP A 640 -31.81 29.57 12.71
N GLY A 641 -31.08 28.57 12.21
CA GLY A 641 -30.45 27.51 13.03
C GLY A 641 -29.31 28.00 13.93
N GLU A 642 -28.62 27.05 14.57
CA GLU A 642 -27.55 27.33 15.53
C GLU A 642 -26.38 28.10 14.88
N PRO A 643 -26.09 29.35 15.33
CA PRO A 643 -25.07 30.19 14.69
C PRO A 643 -23.66 29.59 14.74
N ARG A 644 -23.32 28.90 15.84
CA ARG A 644 -22.02 28.23 16.00
C ARG A 644 -21.84 27.11 14.98
N LEU A 645 -22.88 26.29 14.79
CA LEU A 645 -22.87 25.22 13.80
C LEU A 645 -22.63 25.76 12.38
N ARG A 646 -23.36 26.82 12.00
CA ARG A 646 -23.16 27.49 10.71
C ARG A 646 -21.74 28.04 10.54
N ALA A 647 -21.20 28.67 11.57
CA ALA A 647 -19.85 29.22 11.54
C ALA A 647 -18.80 28.11 11.33
N VAL A 648 -18.92 27.00 12.05
CA VAL A 648 -17.98 25.86 11.97
C VAL A 648 -18.02 25.19 10.60
N VAL A 649 -19.21 24.84 10.10
CA VAL A 649 -19.36 24.19 8.78
C VAL A 649 -19.00 25.15 7.65
N GLY A 650 -19.37 26.44 7.77
CA GLY A 650 -18.96 27.49 6.85
C GLY A 650 -17.44 27.61 6.77
N GLN A 651 -16.75 27.66 7.91
CA GLN A 651 -15.28 27.71 7.94
C GLN A 651 -14.63 26.48 7.29
N LEU A 652 -15.17 25.27 7.51
CA LEU A 652 -14.68 24.07 6.82
C LEU A 652 -14.86 24.17 5.30
N SER A 653 -16.01 24.67 4.84
CA SER A 653 -16.29 24.92 3.42
C SER A 653 -15.35 25.98 2.83
N ASP A 654 -15.11 27.07 3.54
CA ASP A 654 -14.23 28.16 3.13
C ASP A 654 -12.77 27.69 3.04
N ILE A 655 -12.33 26.84 3.97
CA ILE A 655 -11.02 26.20 3.90
C ILE A 655 -10.94 25.31 2.66
N GLU A 656 -11.92 24.42 2.41
CA GLU A 656 -11.91 23.54 1.23
C GLU A 656 -11.80 24.33 -0.09
N ALA A 657 -12.64 25.36 -0.25
CA ALA A 657 -12.68 26.18 -1.46
C ALA A 657 -11.47 27.14 -1.60
N GLY A 658 -11.00 27.70 -0.49
CA GLY A 658 -9.99 28.77 -0.47
C GLY A 658 -8.55 28.28 -0.32
N PHE A 659 -8.30 27.06 0.18
CA PHE A 659 -6.93 26.61 0.50
C PHE A 659 -5.97 26.70 -0.70
N GLY A 660 -6.47 26.47 -1.91
CA GLY A 660 -5.69 26.51 -3.14
C GLY A 660 -5.07 27.88 -3.44
N THR A 661 -5.69 28.97 -3.00
CA THR A 661 -5.23 30.35 -3.22
C THR A 661 -4.40 30.91 -2.05
N MET A 662 -4.34 30.19 -0.93
CA MET A 662 -3.61 30.62 0.27
C MET A 662 -2.09 30.48 0.12
N GLY A 663 -1.36 31.47 0.63
CA GLY A 663 0.09 31.41 0.82
C GLY A 663 0.49 30.39 1.91
N ALA A 664 1.78 30.07 2.01
CA ALA A 664 2.25 29.01 2.91
C ALA A 664 1.88 29.26 4.40
N GLU A 665 1.99 30.48 4.91
CA GLU A 665 1.62 30.80 6.30
C GLU A 665 0.11 30.68 6.54
N GLN A 666 -0.71 31.18 5.61
CA GLN A 666 -2.17 31.06 5.67
C GLN A 666 -2.63 29.60 5.65
N ARG A 667 -1.98 28.75 4.84
CA ARG A 667 -2.24 27.30 4.82
C ARG A 667 -1.98 26.64 6.17
N GLU A 668 -0.94 27.07 6.89
CA GLU A 668 -0.60 26.53 8.21
C GLU A 668 -1.69 26.87 9.23
N ALA A 669 -2.16 28.12 9.23
CA ALA A 669 -3.31 28.54 10.04
C ALA A 669 -4.60 27.78 9.67
N ALA A 670 -4.90 27.62 8.37
CA ALA A 670 -6.08 26.91 7.90
C ALA A 670 -6.08 25.42 8.32
N LEU A 671 -4.92 24.75 8.35
CA LEU A 671 -4.81 23.37 8.84
C LEU A 671 -5.06 23.27 10.35
N ALA A 672 -4.64 24.27 11.14
CA ALA A 672 -4.94 24.34 12.56
C ALA A 672 -6.43 24.62 12.80
N ASP A 673 -7.02 25.53 12.02
CA ASP A 673 -8.45 25.84 12.05
C ASP A 673 -9.30 24.62 11.69
N LEU A 674 -8.91 23.84 10.68
CA LEU A 674 -9.60 22.59 10.33
C LEU A 674 -9.69 21.63 11.53
N ARG A 675 -8.59 21.47 12.29
CA ARG A 675 -8.59 20.62 13.50
C ARG A 675 -9.51 21.18 14.58
N ARG A 676 -9.46 22.49 14.81
CA ARG A 676 -10.33 23.19 15.78
C ARG A 676 -11.80 23.06 15.40
N CYS A 677 -12.16 23.37 14.15
CA CYS A 677 -13.52 23.25 13.64
C CYS A 677 -14.05 21.82 13.71
N THR A 678 -13.20 20.82 13.44
CA THR A 678 -13.59 19.40 13.57
C THR A 678 -13.90 19.05 15.04
N ALA A 679 -13.06 19.48 15.98
CA ALA A 679 -13.29 19.25 17.40
C ALA A 679 -14.56 19.97 17.90
N GLU A 680 -14.77 21.22 17.49
CA GLU A 680 -15.96 21.99 17.85
C GLU A 680 -17.24 21.38 17.26
N LEU A 681 -17.20 20.89 16.01
CA LEU A 681 -18.34 20.19 15.42
C LEU A 681 -18.68 18.91 16.20
N ALA A 682 -17.66 18.19 16.68
CA ALA A 682 -17.84 16.99 17.48
C ALA A 682 -18.53 17.31 18.82
N GLU A 683 -18.12 18.39 19.47
CA GLU A 683 -18.74 18.92 20.70
C GLU A 683 -20.20 19.34 20.48
N LEU A 684 -20.47 20.15 19.46
CA LEU A 684 -21.82 20.67 19.16
C LEU A 684 -22.84 19.55 18.88
N CYS A 685 -22.38 18.42 18.34
CA CYS A 685 -23.25 17.31 17.96
C CYS A 685 -23.17 16.13 18.94
N ASP A 686 -22.45 16.27 20.06
CA ASP A 686 -22.24 15.21 21.07
C ASP A 686 -21.74 13.88 20.46
N VAL A 687 -20.70 13.96 19.64
CA VAL A 687 -20.06 12.79 19.01
C VAL A 687 -18.55 12.79 19.25
N PRO A 688 -17.89 11.62 19.27
CA PRO A 688 -16.43 11.58 19.32
C PRO A 688 -15.82 12.20 18.04
N PRO A 689 -14.70 12.93 18.18
CA PRO A 689 -13.98 13.46 17.02
C PRO A 689 -13.41 12.31 16.18
N PRO A 690 -13.26 12.49 14.85
CA PRO A 690 -12.64 11.48 14.01
C PRO A 690 -11.14 11.40 14.33
N PRO A 691 -10.47 10.26 14.12
CA PRO A 691 -9.06 10.06 14.43
C PRO A 691 -8.14 10.78 13.41
N LEU A 692 -8.13 12.12 13.43
CA LEU A 692 -7.39 12.96 12.49
C LEU A 692 -5.88 12.74 12.55
N ASP A 693 -5.34 12.32 13.69
CA ASP A 693 -3.89 12.11 13.84
C ASP A 693 -3.38 10.87 13.11
N VAL A 694 -4.29 9.97 12.72
CA VAL A 694 -3.99 8.82 11.84
C VAL A 694 -4.00 9.23 10.36
N ALA A 695 -4.67 10.36 10.02
CA ALA A 695 -4.73 10.84 8.66
C ALA A 695 -3.36 11.35 8.20
N ARG A 696 -2.84 10.77 7.11
CA ARG A 696 -1.55 11.17 6.52
C ARG A 696 -1.56 12.61 5.96
N SER A 697 -2.72 13.08 5.49
CA SER A 697 -2.96 14.45 5.07
C SER A 697 -4.39 14.86 5.40
N LEU A 698 -4.58 16.13 5.76
CA LEU A 698 -5.89 16.74 6.00
C LEU A 698 -6.46 17.45 4.77
N ILE A 699 -5.68 17.59 3.69
CA ILE A 699 -6.10 18.17 2.41
C ILE A 699 -5.46 17.38 1.26
N TYR A 700 -6.23 17.13 0.22
CA TYR A 700 -5.73 16.63 -1.07
C TYR A 700 -5.71 17.79 -2.06
N GLU A 701 -4.63 17.91 -2.82
CA GLU A 701 -4.43 19.01 -3.76
C GLU A 701 -3.97 18.47 -5.11
N ASP A 702 -4.73 18.79 -6.17
CA ASP A 702 -4.37 18.58 -7.56
C ASP A 702 -4.09 19.95 -8.20
N ARG A 703 -2.84 20.17 -8.63
CA ARG A 703 -2.47 21.37 -9.39
C ARG A 703 -2.77 21.15 -10.87
N VAL A 704 -3.50 22.08 -11.49
CA VAL A 704 -4.00 21.93 -12.86
C VAL A 704 -3.81 23.22 -13.67
N THR A 705 -3.77 23.10 -14.99
CA THR A 705 -4.03 24.19 -15.92
C THR A 705 -5.13 23.75 -16.88
N THR A 706 -6.11 24.62 -17.13
CA THR A 706 -7.31 24.31 -17.90
C THR A 706 -7.12 24.53 -19.40
N ARG A 707 -6.10 25.29 -19.80
CA ARG A 707 -5.75 25.52 -21.19
C ARG A 707 -5.15 24.25 -21.82
N PRO A 708 -5.81 23.62 -22.82
CA PRO A 708 -5.29 22.40 -23.40
C PRO A 708 -3.95 22.61 -24.12
N ARG A 709 -3.13 21.58 -24.15
CA ARG A 709 -1.97 21.45 -25.04
C ARG A 709 -2.43 20.77 -26.32
N ARG A 710 -2.15 21.38 -27.47
CA ARG A 710 -2.44 20.79 -28.78
C ARG A 710 -1.23 20.01 -29.27
N GLU A 711 -1.43 18.75 -29.61
CA GLU A 711 -0.40 17.84 -30.12
C GLU A 711 -0.76 17.39 -31.53
N SER A 712 0.21 17.36 -32.44
CA SER A 712 -0.01 16.86 -33.79
C SER A 712 -0.13 15.33 -33.76
N ARG A 713 -1.19 14.77 -34.36
CA ARG A 713 -1.35 13.32 -34.46
C ARG A 713 -0.20 12.67 -35.23
N SER A 714 0.37 13.37 -36.21
CA SER A 714 1.54 12.90 -36.99
C SER A 714 2.75 12.57 -36.11
N ASP A 715 2.96 13.31 -35.03
CA ASP A 715 4.12 13.14 -34.15
C ASP A 715 4.02 11.86 -33.29
N TRP A 716 2.82 11.32 -33.18
CA TRP A 716 2.54 10.07 -32.46
C TRP A 716 2.41 8.88 -33.40
N GLN A 717 2.12 9.11 -34.68
CA GLN A 717 1.87 8.07 -35.67
C GLN A 717 3.02 7.07 -35.80
N ARG A 718 4.27 7.53 -35.64
CA ARG A 718 5.47 6.66 -35.68
C ARG A 718 5.48 5.56 -34.61
N HIS A 719 4.89 5.83 -33.44
CA HIS A 719 4.86 4.90 -32.30
C HIS A 719 3.69 3.92 -32.39
N LEU A 720 2.68 4.22 -33.23
CA LEU A 720 1.43 3.51 -33.30
C LEU A 720 1.57 2.03 -33.68
N PRO A 721 2.47 1.60 -34.59
CA PRO A 721 2.67 0.17 -34.89
C PRO A 721 3.09 -0.66 -33.67
N ALA A 722 4.03 -0.13 -32.87
CA ALA A 722 4.48 -0.77 -31.65
C ALA A 722 3.38 -0.77 -30.58
N LEU A 723 2.72 0.38 -30.35
CA LEU A 723 1.60 0.48 -29.41
C LEU A 723 0.43 -0.42 -29.80
N SER A 724 0.13 -0.57 -31.09
CA SER A 724 -0.93 -1.47 -31.59
C SER A 724 -0.62 -2.94 -31.30
N THR A 725 0.63 -3.35 -31.50
CA THR A 725 1.08 -4.71 -31.18
C THR A 725 0.96 -4.97 -29.67
N LEU A 726 1.34 -3.99 -28.86
CA LEU A 726 1.28 -4.07 -27.41
C LEU A 726 -0.16 -3.97 -26.87
N HIS A 727 -1.04 -3.23 -27.54
CA HIS A 727 -2.46 -3.13 -27.20
C HIS A 727 -3.08 -4.53 -27.12
N GLY A 728 -2.85 -5.34 -28.16
CA GLY A 728 -3.35 -6.72 -28.22
C GLY A 728 -2.72 -7.66 -27.19
N LEU A 729 -1.61 -7.27 -26.55
CA LEU A 729 -0.95 -8.06 -25.50
C LEU A 729 -1.21 -7.54 -24.09
N ALA A 730 -1.67 -6.30 -23.91
CA ALA A 730 -1.89 -5.71 -22.59
C ALA A 730 -2.76 -6.60 -21.67
N PRO A 731 -3.88 -7.21 -22.13
CA PRO A 731 -4.68 -8.09 -21.29
C PRO A 731 -3.96 -9.33 -20.76
N LEU A 732 -2.91 -9.80 -21.45
CA LEU A 732 -2.10 -10.93 -21.01
C LEU A 732 -1.39 -10.65 -19.68
N PHE A 733 -1.15 -9.37 -19.37
CA PHE A 733 -0.50 -8.92 -18.15
C PHE A 733 -1.49 -8.36 -17.11
N ASP A 734 -2.80 -8.58 -17.30
CA ASP A 734 -3.78 -8.38 -16.23
C ASP A 734 -3.66 -9.53 -15.21
N ASP A 735 -3.11 -9.20 -14.04
CA ASP A 735 -2.87 -10.15 -12.96
C ASP A 735 -4.17 -10.83 -12.46
N ASP A 736 -5.33 -10.21 -12.66
CA ASP A 736 -6.62 -10.76 -12.24
C ASP A 736 -7.32 -11.60 -13.34
N ALA A 737 -6.76 -11.71 -14.56
CA ALA A 737 -7.40 -12.46 -15.65
C ALA A 737 -7.65 -13.93 -15.30
N HIS A 738 -6.64 -14.62 -14.76
CA HIS A 738 -6.77 -16.01 -14.31
C HIS A 738 -7.73 -16.16 -13.13
N VAL A 739 -7.78 -15.15 -12.23
CA VAL A 739 -8.71 -15.13 -11.09
C VAL A 739 -10.15 -15.13 -11.61
N ARG A 740 -10.46 -14.27 -12.59
CA ARG A 740 -11.81 -14.20 -13.20
C ARG A 740 -12.20 -15.51 -13.87
N ALA A 741 -11.28 -16.14 -14.59
CA ALA A 741 -11.52 -17.45 -15.22
C ALA A 741 -11.75 -18.57 -14.19
N ILE A 742 -10.97 -18.63 -13.11
CA ILE A 742 -11.16 -19.61 -12.02
C ILE A 742 -12.50 -19.42 -11.33
N VAL A 743 -12.91 -18.16 -11.08
CA VAL A 743 -14.21 -17.87 -10.47
C VAL A 743 -15.35 -18.28 -11.41
N ALA A 744 -15.23 -18.02 -12.72
CA ALA A 744 -16.21 -18.46 -13.71
C ALA A 744 -16.36 -19.98 -13.74
N ASP A 745 -15.26 -20.73 -13.73
CA ASP A 745 -15.25 -22.20 -13.64
C ASP A 745 -15.93 -22.69 -12.37
N VAL A 746 -15.61 -22.10 -11.21
CA VAL A 746 -16.25 -22.46 -9.93
C VAL A 746 -17.75 -22.19 -9.97
N VAL A 747 -18.18 -21.06 -10.54
CA VAL A 747 -19.61 -20.77 -10.69
C VAL A 747 -20.29 -21.77 -11.61
N GLN A 748 -19.68 -22.08 -12.75
CA GLN A 748 -20.20 -23.05 -13.71
C GLN A 748 -20.38 -24.43 -13.10
N GLN A 749 -19.36 -24.91 -12.36
CA GLN A 749 -19.39 -26.24 -11.74
C GLN A 749 -20.35 -26.32 -10.55
N ALA A 750 -20.41 -25.27 -9.71
CA ALA A 750 -21.19 -25.30 -8.49
C ALA A 750 -22.66 -24.90 -8.68
N PHE A 751 -22.95 -24.01 -9.63
CA PHE A 751 -24.29 -23.43 -9.82
C PHE A 751 -24.82 -23.57 -11.25
N GLY A 752 -24.03 -24.07 -12.20
CA GLY A 752 -24.39 -24.08 -13.63
C GLY A 752 -24.16 -22.72 -14.31
N PRO A 753 -24.39 -22.61 -15.63
CA PRO A 753 -24.04 -21.42 -16.40
C PRO A 753 -24.91 -20.19 -16.13
N GLY A 754 -26.02 -20.32 -15.40
CA GLY A 754 -26.94 -19.22 -15.12
C GLY A 754 -28.01 -19.02 -16.20
N PRO A 755 -28.65 -17.83 -16.28
CA PRO A 755 -28.37 -16.64 -15.50
C PRO A 755 -28.81 -16.77 -14.03
N HIS A 756 -27.95 -16.31 -13.12
CA HIS A 756 -28.15 -16.26 -11.66
C HIS A 756 -28.39 -14.82 -11.23
N ARG A 757 -29.23 -14.57 -10.22
CA ARG A 757 -29.31 -13.22 -9.63
C ARG A 757 -27.97 -12.87 -8.94
N LEU A 758 -27.49 -11.64 -9.15
CA LEU A 758 -26.14 -11.23 -8.70
C LEU A 758 -25.93 -11.36 -7.18
N LEU A 759 -26.83 -10.77 -6.38
CA LEU A 759 -26.69 -10.74 -4.92
C LEU A 759 -26.86 -12.13 -4.25
N PRO A 760 -27.84 -12.97 -4.65
CA PRO A 760 -27.86 -14.38 -4.25
C PRO A 760 -26.58 -15.14 -4.59
N LEU A 761 -26.02 -14.94 -5.79
CA LEU A 761 -24.77 -15.59 -6.18
C LEU A 761 -23.60 -15.15 -5.29
N TYR A 762 -23.47 -13.85 -5.01
CA TYR A 762 -22.48 -13.33 -4.06
C TYR A 762 -22.63 -13.99 -2.67
N SER A 763 -23.86 -14.06 -2.15
CA SER A 763 -24.14 -14.69 -0.86
C SER A 763 -23.78 -16.18 -0.85
N ALA A 764 -24.07 -16.91 -1.93
CA ALA A 764 -23.70 -18.31 -2.08
C ALA A 764 -22.17 -18.51 -2.14
N LEU A 765 -21.46 -17.63 -2.87
CA LEU A 765 -20.00 -17.66 -3.00
C LEU A 765 -19.26 -17.28 -1.72
N THR A 766 -19.89 -16.48 -0.85
CA THR A 766 -19.29 -16.06 0.42
C THR A 766 -19.49 -17.06 1.56
N THR A 767 -20.24 -18.15 1.35
CA THR A 767 -20.38 -19.24 2.34
C THR A 767 -19.01 -19.86 2.70
N PRO A 768 -18.79 -20.35 3.94
CA PRO A 768 -17.50 -20.91 4.34
C PRO A 768 -16.98 -22.01 3.41
N LYS A 769 -17.87 -22.92 2.99
CA LYS A 769 -17.56 -24.01 2.04
C LYS A 769 -17.07 -23.46 0.70
N MET A 770 -17.78 -22.51 0.12
CA MET A 770 -17.46 -21.97 -1.19
C MET A 770 -16.22 -21.06 -1.15
N ARG A 771 -16.06 -20.28 -0.09
CA ARG A 771 -14.86 -19.49 0.18
C ARG A 771 -13.62 -20.38 0.30
N ALA A 772 -13.71 -21.50 1.02
CA ALA A 772 -12.62 -22.46 1.13
C ALA A 772 -12.27 -23.09 -0.23
N LEU A 773 -13.29 -23.41 -1.04
CA LEU A 773 -13.08 -23.91 -2.40
C LEU A 773 -12.37 -22.88 -3.29
N LEU A 774 -12.85 -21.64 -3.33
CA LEU A 774 -12.23 -20.55 -4.08
C LEU A 774 -10.79 -20.32 -3.66
N MET A 775 -10.53 -20.22 -2.34
CA MET A 775 -9.18 -20.03 -1.82
C MET A 775 -8.24 -21.17 -2.18
N ARG A 776 -8.73 -22.41 -2.17
CA ARG A 776 -7.96 -23.58 -2.64
C ARG A 776 -7.62 -23.46 -4.11
N ARG A 777 -8.62 -23.18 -4.98
CA ARG A 777 -8.44 -23.08 -6.43
C ARG A 777 -7.51 -21.92 -6.84
N LEU A 778 -7.63 -20.78 -6.18
CA LEU A 778 -6.78 -19.60 -6.43
C LEU A 778 -5.33 -19.80 -5.99
N ARG A 779 -5.05 -20.73 -5.06
CA ARG A 779 -3.68 -21.07 -4.64
C ARG A 779 -3.05 -22.18 -5.48
N GLU A 780 -3.83 -22.87 -6.29
CA GLU A 780 -3.39 -24.00 -7.12
C GLU A 780 -2.76 -23.49 -8.42
N LEU A 781 -1.54 -22.95 -8.33
CA LEU A 781 -0.83 -22.39 -9.50
C LEU A 781 -0.42 -23.43 -10.56
N SER A 782 -0.49 -24.72 -10.22
CA SER A 782 -0.32 -25.85 -11.16
C SER A 782 -1.60 -26.23 -11.91
N ALA A 783 -2.71 -25.51 -11.71
CA ALA A 783 -3.93 -25.72 -12.46
C ALA A 783 -3.77 -25.25 -13.93
N PRO A 784 -4.58 -25.77 -14.88
CA PRO A 784 -4.45 -25.45 -16.30
C PRO A 784 -4.45 -23.95 -16.63
N VAL A 785 -5.37 -23.17 -16.04
CA VAL A 785 -5.54 -21.74 -16.35
C VAL A 785 -4.32 -20.90 -15.91
N PRO A 786 -3.85 -20.94 -14.64
CA PRO A 786 -2.61 -20.27 -14.25
C PRO A 786 -1.38 -20.73 -15.05
N MET A 787 -1.25 -22.02 -15.34
CA MET A 787 -0.13 -22.56 -16.13
C MET A 787 -0.16 -22.06 -17.57
N GLU A 788 -1.33 -22.02 -18.20
CA GLU A 788 -1.50 -21.48 -19.56
C GLU A 788 -1.17 -19.99 -19.60
N LEU A 789 -1.69 -19.20 -18.65
CA LEU A 789 -1.36 -17.77 -18.54
C LEU A 789 0.16 -17.57 -18.41
N ARG A 790 0.79 -18.34 -17.51
CA ARG A 790 2.21 -18.26 -17.28
C ARG A 790 3.02 -18.62 -18.51
N ARG A 791 2.65 -19.69 -19.22
CA ARG A 791 3.29 -20.12 -20.47
C ARG A 791 3.21 -19.03 -21.55
N LEU A 792 2.06 -18.38 -21.71
CA LEU A 792 1.87 -17.30 -22.67
C LEU A 792 2.72 -16.07 -22.29
N GLN A 793 2.71 -15.67 -21.02
CA GLN A 793 3.57 -14.60 -20.53
C GLN A 793 5.06 -14.93 -20.69
N ASP A 794 5.48 -16.16 -20.38
CA ASP A 794 6.86 -16.61 -20.55
C ASP A 794 7.30 -16.58 -22.01
N ALA A 795 6.42 -16.94 -22.96
CA ALA A 795 6.72 -16.85 -24.39
C ALA A 795 6.96 -15.41 -24.85
N VAL A 796 6.21 -14.44 -24.33
CA VAL A 796 6.42 -13.01 -24.61
C VAL A 796 7.70 -12.50 -23.95
N LEU A 797 7.90 -12.79 -22.65
CA LEU A 797 9.05 -12.33 -21.88
C LEU A 797 10.38 -12.92 -22.39
N ALA A 798 10.36 -14.15 -22.90
CA ALA A 798 11.54 -14.85 -23.43
C ALA A 798 12.06 -14.27 -24.75
N GLN A 799 11.29 -13.43 -25.44
CA GLN A 799 11.80 -12.71 -26.62
C GLN A 799 12.92 -11.71 -26.28
N ALA A 800 12.98 -11.24 -25.03
CA ALA A 800 14.09 -10.42 -24.57
C ALA A 800 15.22 -11.29 -24.00
N ALA A 801 16.41 -11.19 -24.61
CA ALA A 801 17.58 -11.89 -24.12
C ALA A 801 18.10 -11.25 -22.81
N VAL A 802 18.55 -12.08 -21.87
CA VAL A 802 19.26 -11.61 -20.66
C VAL A 802 20.75 -11.67 -20.94
N HIS A 803 21.39 -10.51 -20.97
CA HIS A 803 22.82 -10.34 -21.23
C HIS A 803 23.32 -9.00 -20.70
N ASP A 804 24.65 -8.81 -20.63
CA ASP A 804 25.27 -7.57 -20.14
C ASP A 804 25.25 -6.42 -21.17
N GLY A 805 24.82 -6.68 -22.40
CA GLY A 805 24.61 -5.66 -23.43
C GLY A 805 23.59 -4.58 -23.05
N ALA A 806 23.53 -3.50 -23.84
CA ALA A 806 22.71 -2.34 -23.53
C ALA A 806 21.21 -2.53 -23.82
N GLU A 807 20.87 -3.22 -24.92
CA GLU A 807 19.50 -3.33 -25.41
C GLU A 807 19.16 -4.74 -25.94
N SER A 808 17.89 -5.10 -25.88
CA SER A 808 17.26 -6.26 -26.50
C SER A 808 16.02 -5.79 -27.26
N VAL A 809 15.92 -6.17 -28.54
CA VAL A 809 14.81 -5.77 -29.43
C VAL A 809 13.86 -6.95 -29.62
N LEU A 810 12.56 -6.69 -29.49
CA LEU A 810 11.50 -7.70 -29.64
C LEU A 810 11.09 -7.87 -31.11
N ASP A 811 10.66 -9.08 -31.48
CA ASP A 811 10.13 -9.38 -32.81
C ASP A 811 8.62 -9.09 -32.85
N ARG A 812 8.24 -8.03 -33.57
CA ARG A 812 6.83 -7.62 -33.72
C ARG A 812 5.95 -8.76 -34.24
N ARG A 813 6.43 -9.55 -35.21
CA ARG A 813 5.62 -10.62 -35.83
C ARG A 813 5.25 -11.68 -34.81
N LEU A 814 6.21 -12.11 -34.00
CA LEU A 814 5.97 -13.11 -32.95
C LEU A 814 5.01 -12.58 -31.87
N LEU A 815 5.09 -11.29 -31.53
CA LEU A 815 4.16 -10.66 -30.59
C LEU A 815 2.74 -10.56 -31.16
N THR A 816 2.58 -10.24 -32.44
CA THR A 816 1.28 -10.24 -33.12
C THR A 816 0.67 -11.64 -33.15
N GLU A 817 1.46 -12.67 -33.45
CA GLU A 817 1.02 -14.07 -33.40
C GLU A 817 0.59 -14.48 -31.99
N ALA A 818 1.33 -14.07 -30.96
CA ALA A 818 0.98 -14.32 -29.56
C ALA A 818 -0.33 -13.63 -29.14
N SER A 819 -0.57 -12.40 -29.61
CA SER A 819 -1.82 -11.68 -29.37
C SER A 819 -3.02 -12.36 -30.05
N ALA A 820 -2.86 -12.83 -31.28
CA ALA A 820 -3.91 -13.55 -32.00
C ALA A 820 -4.27 -14.90 -31.34
N ALA A 821 -3.32 -15.52 -30.66
CA ALA A 821 -3.46 -16.80 -29.98
C ALA A 821 -3.96 -16.71 -28.52
N LEU A 822 -4.39 -15.53 -28.05
CA LEU A 822 -4.90 -15.38 -26.68
C LEU A 822 -6.19 -16.20 -26.47
N PRO A 823 -6.30 -16.94 -25.35
CA PRO A 823 -7.48 -17.73 -25.07
C PRO A 823 -8.68 -16.83 -24.73
N GLY A 824 -9.90 -17.30 -25.02
CA GLY A 824 -11.13 -16.51 -24.86
C GLY A 824 -11.42 -16.03 -23.43
N TRP A 825 -10.79 -16.65 -22.42
CA TRP A 825 -10.92 -16.26 -21.02
C TRP A 825 -10.06 -15.06 -20.63
N VAL A 826 -9.12 -14.66 -21.49
CA VAL A 826 -8.43 -13.37 -21.40
C VAL A 826 -9.28 -12.32 -22.11
N ALA A 827 -9.84 -11.38 -21.35
CA ALA A 827 -10.70 -10.33 -21.90
C ALA A 827 -9.91 -9.40 -22.83
N ARG A 828 -10.34 -9.26 -24.08
CA ARG A 828 -9.79 -8.22 -24.98
C ARG A 828 -10.17 -6.85 -24.43
N TRP A 829 -9.24 -5.90 -24.57
CA TRP A 829 -9.49 -4.50 -24.22
C TRP A 829 -9.69 -3.75 -25.54
N ASP A 830 -10.83 -3.09 -25.71
CA ASP A 830 -11.06 -2.27 -26.91
C ASP A 830 -10.29 -0.94 -26.85
N ARG A 831 -9.91 -0.55 -25.63
CA ARG A 831 -9.13 0.66 -25.34
C ARG A 831 -8.04 0.37 -24.32
N VAL A 832 -6.85 0.87 -24.60
CA VAL A 832 -5.68 0.80 -23.71
C VAL A 832 -5.19 2.21 -23.42
N GLY A 833 -5.05 2.53 -22.12
CA GLY A 833 -4.44 3.74 -21.63
C GLY A 833 -2.95 3.54 -21.37
N TRP A 834 -2.13 4.44 -21.91
CA TRP A 834 -0.68 4.42 -21.87
C TRP A 834 -0.15 5.61 -21.10
N GLN A 835 0.68 5.38 -20.08
CA GLN A 835 1.48 6.43 -19.44
C GLN A 835 2.88 6.40 -20.04
N VAL A 836 3.24 7.45 -20.77
CA VAL A 836 4.44 7.47 -21.62
C VAL A 836 5.27 8.72 -21.47
N GLN A 837 6.59 8.59 -21.63
CA GLN A 837 7.53 9.72 -21.67
C GLN A 837 8.27 9.74 -23.01
N ARG A 838 8.34 10.93 -23.63
CA ARG A 838 9.12 11.14 -24.84
C ARG A 838 10.58 11.44 -24.49
N VAL A 839 11.50 10.80 -25.20
CA VAL A 839 12.94 11.06 -25.11
C VAL A 839 13.39 11.76 -26.39
N ARG A 840 14.01 12.94 -26.25
CA ARG A 840 14.68 13.61 -27.39
C ARG A 840 16.04 12.96 -27.60
N ALA A 841 16.16 12.19 -28.68
CA ALA A 841 17.43 11.67 -29.18
C ALA A 841 17.46 11.85 -30.71
N ALA A 842 18.57 11.48 -31.35
CA ALA A 842 18.67 11.48 -32.82
C ALA A 842 17.50 10.71 -33.45
N GLU A 843 17.09 9.61 -32.81
CA GLU A 843 15.82 8.94 -33.03
C GLU A 843 14.92 9.12 -31.79
N PRO A 844 13.75 9.78 -31.92
CA PRO A 844 12.78 9.93 -30.83
C PRO A 844 12.34 8.57 -30.28
N LEU A 845 12.39 8.42 -28.95
CA LEU A 845 11.91 7.22 -28.27
C LEU A 845 10.69 7.52 -27.40
N LEU A 846 9.83 6.52 -27.24
CA LEU A 846 8.68 6.56 -26.33
C LEU A 846 8.85 5.52 -25.23
N VAL A 847 8.96 5.96 -23.98
CA VAL A 847 9.11 5.06 -22.83
C VAL A 847 7.75 4.81 -22.20
N VAL A 848 7.32 3.55 -22.15
CA VAL A 848 6.10 3.13 -21.46
C VAL A 848 6.42 2.96 -19.98
N ASN A 849 5.75 3.75 -19.14
CA ASN A 849 5.87 3.68 -17.69
C ASN A 849 4.80 2.78 -17.08
N ASP A 850 3.59 2.81 -17.63
CA ASP A 850 2.45 2.06 -17.13
C ASP A 850 1.42 1.84 -18.24
N ILE A 851 0.60 0.79 -18.06
CA ILE A 851 -0.42 0.34 -19.02
C ILE A 851 -1.68 -0.01 -18.23
N SER A 852 -2.81 0.52 -18.68
CA SER A 852 -4.10 0.37 -18.01
C SER A 852 -5.22 0.17 -19.01
N VAL A 853 -6.38 -0.29 -18.53
CA VAL A 853 -7.60 -0.21 -19.33
C VAL A 853 -7.88 1.27 -19.66
N GLY A 854 -8.34 1.54 -20.89
CA GLY A 854 -8.62 2.90 -21.36
C GLY A 854 -9.93 3.47 -20.80
N TYR A 855 -10.75 4.09 -21.68
CA TYR A 855 -12.02 4.72 -21.33
C TYR A 855 -11.88 5.92 -20.40
N ALA A 856 -10.76 6.63 -20.54
CA ALA A 856 -10.36 7.75 -19.70
C ALA A 856 -10.20 7.42 -18.21
N ARG A 857 -10.20 6.14 -17.81
CA ARG A 857 -9.97 5.73 -16.42
C ARG A 857 -8.72 6.39 -15.82
N PRO A 858 -7.55 6.43 -16.48
CA PRO A 858 -6.33 6.98 -15.85
C PRO A 858 -6.32 8.51 -15.76
N ILE A 859 -7.33 9.18 -16.34
CA ILE A 859 -7.50 10.63 -16.33
C ILE A 859 -8.80 11.10 -15.66
N SER A 860 -9.71 10.20 -15.29
CA SER A 860 -11.09 10.52 -14.87
C SER A 860 -11.14 11.54 -13.73
N ARG A 861 -10.28 11.39 -12.71
CA ARG A 861 -10.18 12.32 -11.58
C ARG A 861 -9.75 13.73 -11.97
N PHE A 862 -8.98 13.89 -13.05
CA PHE A 862 -8.53 15.20 -13.52
C PHE A 862 -9.62 15.95 -14.26
N CYS A 863 -10.56 15.24 -14.92
CA CYS A 863 -11.73 15.89 -15.53
C CYS A 863 -12.51 16.71 -14.48
N ALA A 864 -12.77 16.12 -13.31
CA ALA A 864 -13.40 16.83 -12.19
C ALA A 864 -12.55 18.01 -11.69
N ALA A 865 -11.21 17.87 -11.68
CA ALA A 865 -10.34 18.95 -11.27
C ALA A 865 -10.32 20.11 -12.29
N TYR A 866 -10.38 19.84 -13.59
CA TYR A 866 -10.44 20.89 -14.60
C TYR A 866 -11.74 21.68 -14.53
N GLU A 867 -12.89 21.01 -14.37
CA GLU A 867 -14.21 21.65 -14.23
C GLU A 867 -14.30 22.54 -12.98
N LEU A 868 -13.80 22.06 -11.83
CA LEU A 868 -13.72 22.87 -10.61
C LEU A 868 -12.76 24.04 -10.74
N ALA A 869 -11.70 23.89 -11.52
CA ALA A 869 -10.74 24.96 -11.74
C ALA A 869 -11.30 26.03 -12.68
N ASP A 870 -12.05 25.65 -13.72
CA ASP A 870 -12.67 26.54 -14.70
C ASP A 870 -13.86 25.82 -15.36
N GLU A 871 -15.05 26.37 -15.21
CA GLU A 871 -16.30 25.80 -15.74
C GLU A 871 -16.26 25.61 -17.25
N ALA A 872 -15.51 26.44 -17.99
CA ALA A 872 -15.31 26.26 -19.43
C ALA A 872 -14.60 24.93 -19.79
N SER A 873 -13.91 24.29 -18.83
CA SER A 873 -13.26 23.00 -19.02
C SER A 873 -14.24 21.83 -19.16
N VAL A 874 -15.54 22.02 -18.90
CA VAL A 874 -16.59 21.03 -19.17
C VAL A 874 -16.55 20.55 -20.63
N GLU A 875 -16.13 21.42 -21.57
CA GLU A 875 -15.95 21.04 -22.98
C GLU A 875 -14.91 19.93 -23.19
N PHE A 876 -13.84 19.88 -22.38
CA PHE A 876 -12.86 18.80 -22.44
C PHE A 876 -13.48 17.48 -21.99
N THR A 877 -14.20 17.47 -20.86
CA THR A 877 -14.92 16.29 -20.37
C THR A 877 -15.97 15.81 -21.38
N ALA A 878 -16.75 16.74 -21.96
CA ALA A 878 -17.73 16.43 -23.00
C ALA A 878 -17.08 15.79 -24.23
N ARG A 879 -15.90 16.26 -24.65
CA ARG A 879 -15.12 15.66 -25.74
C ARG A 879 -14.63 14.25 -25.39
N VAL A 880 -14.12 14.04 -24.18
CA VAL A 880 -13.71 12.70 -23.71
C VAL A 880 -14.89 11.74 -23.77
N ARG A 881 -16.04 12.15 -23.23
CA ARG A 881 -17.29 11.36 -23.25
C ARG A 881 -17.75 11.04 -24.67
N ALA A 882 -17.76 12.03 -25.56
CA ALA A 882 -18.17 11.86 -26.95
C ALA A 882 -17.24 10.88 -27.69
N ASP A 883 -15.92 10.96 -27.45
CA ASP A 883 -14.95 10.05 -28.07
C ASP A 883 -15.13 8.60 -27.62
N ILE A 884 -15.36 8.37 -26.33
CA ILE A 884 -15.66 7.04 -25.77
C ILE A 884 -16.96 6.48 -26.36
N ALA A 885 -18.01 7.32 -26.43
CA ALA A 885 -19.33 6.92 -26.92
C ALA A 885 -19.34 6.45 -28.38
N ARG A 886 -18.36 6.87 -29.21
CA ARG A 886 -18.21 6.39 -30.62
C ARG A 886 -18.03 4.87 -30.71
N HIS A 887 -17.56 4.23 -29.64
CA HIS A 887 -17.25 2.79 -29.60
C HIS A 887 -18.09 2.08 -28.51
N ASP A 888 -19.15 2.72 -28.02
CA ASP A 888 -20.09 2.06 -27.14
C ASP A 888 -21.09 1.21 -27.97
N ASP A 889 -21.43 0.05 -27.45
CA ASP A 889 -22.33 -0.91 -28.09
C ASP A 889 -23.67 -0.87 -27.33
N PRO A 890 -24.78 -0.44 -27.94
CA PRO A 890 -26.07 -0.41 -27.29
C PRO A 890 -26.56 -1.78 -26.78
N ASP A 891 -26.16 -2.88 -27.44
CA ASP A 891 -26.52 -4.25 -27.04
C ASP A 891 -25.63 -4.78 -25.90
N SER A 892 -24.44 -4.17 -25.75
CA SER A 892 -23.55 -4.41 -24.62
C SER A 892 -22.96 -3.11 -24.05
N PRO A 893 -23.77 -2.29 -23.35
CA PRO A 893 -23.37 -0.94 -23.01
C PRO A 893 -22.24 -0.91 -21.99
N LEU A 894 -21.36 0.08 -22.13
CA LEU A 894 -20.35 0.43 -21.14
C LEU A 894 -21.01 0.93 -19.86
N VAL A 895 -20.55 0.41 -18.72
CA VAL A 895 -21.10 0.75 -17.40
C VAL A 895 -19.95 1.03 -16.42
N ASP A 896 -20.03 2.18 -15.76
CA ASP A 896 -19.12 2.53 -14.66
C ASP A 896 -19.60 1.94 -13.32
N LEU A 897 -18.71 1.88 -12.32
CA LEU A 897 -19.04 1.54 -10.95
C LEU A 897 -18.94 2.77 -10.05
N CYS A 898 -20.09 3.36 -9.71
CA CYS A 898 -20.15 4.58 -8.90
C CYS A 898 -19.86 4.27 -7.42
N ALA A 899 -18.58 4.25 -7.03
CA ALA A 899 -18.14 4.04 -5.66
C ALA A 899 -16.90 4.89 -5.33
N VAL A 900 -16.99 5.78 -4.34
CA VAL A 900 -15.84 6.61 -3.92
C VAL A 900 -15.12 5.98 -2.73
N LEU A 901 -15.85 5.36 -1.80
CA LEU A 901 -15.30 4.57 -0.70
C LEU A 901 -14.31 5.36 0.18
N GLY A 902 -14.60 6.65 0.39
CA GLY A 902 -13.77 7.56 1.18
C GLY A 902 -12.44 7.98 0.54
N ILE A 903 -12.17 7.62 -0.72
CA ILE A 903 -10.90 7.93 -1.40
C ILE A 903 -11.11 9.05 -2.44
N ASN A 904 -10.50 10.22 -2.21
CA ASN A 904 -10.63 11.39 -3.08
C ASN A 904 -10.23 11.15 -4.55
N SER A 905 -9.29 10.22 -4.80
CA SER A 905 -8.90 9.87 -6.17
C SER A 905 -9.99 9.16 -6.97
N ASN A 906 -11.07 8.70 -6.32
CA ASN A 906 -12.21 8.07 -6.97
C ASN A 906 -13.31 9.06 -7.37
N ILE A 907 -13.15 10.35 -7.07
CA ILE A 907 -14.09 11.40 -7.47
C ILE A 907 -13.84 11.74 -8.94
N HIS A 908 -14.86 11.65 -9.78
CA HIS A 908 -14.78 12.01 -11.19
C HIS A 908 -16.16 12.37 -11.75
N PRO A 909 -16.27 13.07 -12.89
CA PRO A 909 -17.55 13.27 -13.56
C PRO A 909 -18.00 11.99 -14.27
N PRO A 910 -19.27 11.89 -14.70
CA PRO A 910 -19.74 10.73 -15.45
C PRO A 910 -19.14 10.76 -16.85
N LEU A 911 -18.35 9.74 -17.19
CA LEU A 911 -17.68 9.60 -18.49
C LEU A 911 -18.32 8.51 -19.37
N LEU A 912 -19.08 7.60 -18.77
CA LEU A 912 -19.84 6.55 -19.47
C LEU A 912 -21.34 6.86 -19.38
N GLY A 913 -22.12 6.38 -20.34
CA GLY A 913 -23.56 6.66 -20.41
C GLY A 913 -24.40 5.98 -19.32
N ARG A 914 -23.84 4.99 -18.62
CA ARG A 914 -24.50 4.21 -17.56
C ARG A 914 -23.54 3.94 -16.41
N TYR A 915 -24.10 3.71 -15.22
CA TYR A 915 -23.35 3.32 -14.03
C TYR A 915 -24.15 2.37 -13.14
N LEU A 916 -23.45 1.50 -12.41
CA LEU A 916 -24.02 0.70 -11.32
C LEU A 916 -24.06 1.53 -10.04
N ARG A 917 -25.18 1.45 -9.32
CA ARG A 917 -25.29 2.04 -7.99
C ARG A 917 -24.60 1.15 -6.96
N TYR A 918 -23.53 1.65 -6.34
CA TYR A 918 -22.91 0.95 -5.22
C TYR A 918 -23.65 1.30 -3.91
N PRO A 919 -23.82 0.34 -2.96
CA PRO A 919 -24.59 0.58 -1.75
C PRO A 919 -24.11 1.80 -0.99
N CYS A 920 -25.04 2.71 -0.67
CA CYS A 920 -24.79 3.96 0.06
C CYS A 920 -23.80 4.94 -0.62
N SER A 921 -23.48 4.77 -1.90
CA SER A 921 -22.50 5.62 -2.62
C SER A 921 -23.11 6.61 -3.61
N THR A 922 -24.36 6.40 -4.02
CA THR A 922 -24.84 6.94 -5.30
C THR A 922 -25.66 8.23 -5.11
N PRO A 923 -25.35 9.33 -5.80
CA PRO A 923 -26.25 10.47 -5.95
C PRO A 923 -27.60 10.01 -6.55
N GLY A 924 -28.71 10.62 -6.12
CA GLY A 924 -30.05 10.23 -6.59
C GLY A 924 -30.23 10.34 -8.11
N GLN A 925 -29.49 11.27 -8.75
CA GLN A 925 -29.31 11.34 -10.20
C GLN A 925 -27.89 11.82 -10.50
N TRP A 926 -27.12 11.06 -11.27
CA TRP A 926 -25.80 11.47 -11.75
C TRP A 926 -25.91 11.74 -13.26
N ASP A 927 -25.77 13.01 -13.66
CA ASP A 927 -26.01 13.51 -15.02
C ASP A 927 -27.43 13.26 -15.54
N GLY A 928 -28.43 13.39 -14.66
CA GLY A 928 -29.85 13.19 -15.00
C GLY A 928 -30.26 11.72 -15.20
N ASN A 929 -29.36 10.76 -14.96
CA ASN A 929 -29.65 9.32 -15.01
C ASN A 929 -29.80 8.77 -13.58
N SER A 930 -30.71 7.83 -13.35
CA SER A 930 -30.91 7.16 -12.05
C SER A 930 -29.93 6.00 -11.81
N GLY A 931 -29.20 5.56 -12.83
CA GLY A 931 -28.27 4.43 -12.74
C GLY A 931 -28.97 3.07 -12.65
N ILE A 932 -28.18 2.00 -12.58
CA ILE A 932 -28.66 0.61 -12.54
C ILE A 932 -28.56 0.07 -11.12
N SER A 933 -29.66 -0.48 -10.60
CA SER A 933 -29.68 -1.17 -9.30
C SER A 933 -28.94 -2.51 -9.39
N LEU A 934 -28.21 -2.86 -8.32
CA LEU A 934 -27.59 -4.18 -8.18
C LEU A 934 -28.63 -5.31 -8.05
N GLU A 935 -29.84 -5.00 -7.60
CA GLU A 935 -30.95 -5.97 -7.50
C GLU A 935 -31.47 -6.41 -8.88
N ASP A 936 -31.31 -5.55 -9.88
CA ASP A 936 -31.71 -5.83 -11.27
C ASP A 936 -30.63 -6.58 -12.06
N CYS A 937 -29.47 -6.80 -11.44
CA CYS A 937 -28.33 -7.42 -12.10
C CYS A 937 -28.34 -8.95 -12.02
N TRP A 938 -27.94 -9.58 -13.11
CA TRP A 938 -27.80 -11.03 -13.24
C TRP A 938 -26.39 -11.40 -13.69
N ALA A 939 -25.90 -12.55 -13.25
CA ALA A 939 -24.61 -13.12 -13.59
C ALA A 939 -24.79 -14.38 -14.43
N GLU A 940 -24.09 -14.49 -15.54
CA GLU A 940 -24.04 -15.71 -16.37
C GLU A 940 -22.60 -16.09 -16.69
N VAL A 941 -22.37 -17.39 -16.91
CA VAL A 941 -21.11 -17.91 -17.42
C VAL A 941 -21.21 -17.97 -18.93
N ASP A 942 -20.35 -17.23 -19.61
CA ASP A 942 -20.09 -17.43 -21.02
C ASP A 942 -19.19 -18.66 -21.18
N ALA A 943 -19.78 -19.80 -21.50
CA ALA A 943 -19.05 -21.05 -21.68
C ALA A 943 -18.07 -21.02 -22.85
N SER A 944 -18.31 -20.18 -23.87
CA SER A 944 -17.41 -20.05 -25.03
C SER A 944 -16.15 -19.26 -24.70
N ALA A 945 -16.29 -18.24 -23.85
CA ALA A 945 -15.17 -17.42 -23.40
C ALA A 945 -14.62 -17.83 -22.03
N GLY A 946 -15.26 -18.72 -21.27
CA GLY A 946 -14.81 -19.10 -19.92
C GLY A 946 -14.81 -17.94 -18.91
N ARG A 947 -15.79 -17.03 -19.00
CA ARG A 947 -15.85 -15.79 -18.18
C ARG A 947 -17.24 -15.55 -17.60
N LEU A 948 -17.29 -14.80 -16.50
CA LEU A 948 -18.53 -14.25 -15.98
C LEU A 948 -18.94 -12.99 -16.74
N ARG A 949 -20.22 -12.87 -17.05
CA ARG A 949 -20.85 -11.70 -17.64
C ARG A 949 -21.91 -11.15 -16.69
N LEU A 950 -21.98 -9.82 -16.62
CA LEU A 950 -23.02 -9.11 -15.89
C LEU A 950 -24.13 -8.71 -16.86
N ARG A 951 -25.38 -8.81 -16.47
CA ARG A 951 -26.55 -8.45 -17.29
C ARG A 951 -27.47 -7.53 -16.52
N HIS A 952 -28.14 -6.63 -17.24
CA HIS A 952 -29.29 -5.90 -16.70
C HIS A 952 -30.57 -6.69 -16.99
N GLY A 953 -31.18 -7.25 -15.95
CA GLY A 953 -32.29 -8.18 -16.06
C GLY A 953 -31.89 -9.57 -16.56
N ARG A 954 -32.83 -10.52 -16.44
CA ARG A 954 -32.59 -11.93 -16.80
C ARG A 954 -32.31 -12.12 -18.30
N THR A 955 -32.94 -11.31 -19.16
CA THR A 955 -32.87 -11.41 -20.62
C THR A 955 -32.41 -10.11 -21.30
N GLY A 956 -32.11 -9.04 -20.55
CA GLY A 956 -31.69 -7.74 -21.11
C GLY A 956 -30.25 -7.71 -21.64
N PRO A 957 -29.61 -6.55 -21.77
CA PRO A 957 -28.26 -6.47 -22.34
C PRO A 957 -27.16 -6.94 -21.37
N VAL A 958 -26.03 -7.38 -21.94
CA VAL A 958 -24.80 -7.69 -21.18
C VAL A 958 -24.07 -6.38 -20.89
N LEU A 959 -23.73 -6.12 -19.64
CA LEU A 959 -23.06 -4.89 -19.23
C LEU A 959 -21.54 -5.05 -19.30
N ARG A 960 -20.85 -4.14 -20.00
CA ARG A 960 -19.39 -4.05 -20.00
C ARG A 960 -18.94 -3.18 -18.84
N LEU A 961 -18.62 -3.82 -17.71
CA LEU A 961 -18.19 -3.11 -16.51
C LEU A 961 -16.75 -2.58 -16.65
N VAL A 962 -16.60 -1.26 -16.51
CA VAL A 962 -15.32 -0.55 -16.54
C VAL A 962 -15.27 0.42 -15.36
N PRO A 963 -14.79 -0.01 -14.17
CA PRO A 963 -14.68 0.87 -13.02
C PRO A 963 -13.67 2.01 -13.27
N LEU A 964 -14.15 3.25 -13.31
CA LEU A 964 -13.32 4.44 -13.62
C LEU A 964 -12.56 5.01 -12.41
N ASN A 965 -12.71 4.38 -11.25
CA ASN A 965 -12.04 4.76 -10.02
C ASN A 965 -10.60 4.19 -9.91
N PHE A 966 -9.83 4.71 -8.95
CA PHE A 966 -8.40 4.41 -8.76
C PHE A 966 -8.12 3.45 -7.59
N LEU A 967 -9.14 2.69 -7.17
CA LEU A 967 -9.01 1.79 -6.02
C LEU A 967 -8.07 0.61 -6.31
N LEU A 968 -7.25 0.25 -5.33
CA LEU A 968 -6.47 -0.99 -5.37
C LEU A 968 -7.35 -2.16 -4.90
N ASN A 969 -7.47 -3.21 -5.71
CA ASN A 969 -8.36 -4.35 -5.46
C ASN A 969 -8.14 -5.00 -4.08
N ASP A 970 -6.89 -5.07 -3.60
CA ASP A 970 -6.56 -5.66 -2.29
C ASP A 970 -7.13 -4.86 -1.08
N LEU A 971 -7.46 -3.60 -1.29
CA LEU A 971 -7.97 -2.68 -0.27
C LEU A 971 -9.47 -2.43 -0.42
N ALA A 972 -10.09 -3.00 -1.46
CA ALA A 972 -11.49 -2.83 -1.76
C ALA A 972 -12.38 -3.69 -0.84
N PRO A 973 -13.62 -3.23 -0.54
CA PRO A 973 -14.63 -4.04 0.14
C PRO A 973 -14.92 -5.36 -0.61
N GLN A 974 -15.41 -6.37 0.12
CA GLN A 974 -15.56 -7.73 -0.42
C GLN A 974 -16.52 -7.80 -1.61
N PHE A 975 -17.62 -7.06 -1.55
CA PHE A 975 -18.60 -7.01 -2.63
C PHE A 975 -18.05 -6.25 -3.84
N TYR A 976 -17.30 -5.16 -3.62
CA TYR A 976 -16.57 -4.49 -4.70
C TYR A 976 -15.62 -5.44 -5.43
N ARG A 977 -14.83 -6.23 -4.68
CA ARG A 977 -13.93 -7.24 -5.26
C ARG A 977 -14.68 -8.30 -6.04
N PHE A 978 -15.89 -8.67 -5.61
CA PHE A 978 -16.76 -9.58 -6.36
C PHE A 978 -17.24 -8.96 -7.68
N LEU A 979 -17.63 -7.68 -7.70
CA LEU A 979 -18.01 -6.97 -8.92
C LEU A 979 -16.87 -6.90 -9.94
N ASN A 980 -15.62 -6.80 -9.48
CA ASN A 980 -14.46 -6.83 -10.38
C ASN A 980 -14.31 -8.15 -11.16
N PHE A 981 -14.97 -9.25 -10.76
CA PHE A 981 -14.97 -10.48 -11.55
C PHE A 981 -15.70 -10.35 -12.89
N PHE A 982 -16.57 -9.33 -13.01
CA PHE A 982 -17.28 -8.98 -14.24
C PHE A 982 -16.59 -7.88 -15.05
N GLY A 983 -15.51 -7.29 -14.51
CA GLY A 983 -14.79 -6.19 -15.13
C GLY A 983 -13.97 -6.64 -16.34
N THR A 984 -13.78 -5.70 -17.28
CA THR A 984 -12.92 -5.90 -18.46
C THR A 984 -11.44 -6.07 -18.08
N GLY A 985 -11.00 -5.35 -17.04
CA GLY A 985 -9.63 -5.32 -16.53
C GLY A 985 -9.36 -3.99 -15.83
N VAL A 986 -8.18 -3.83 -15.23
CA VAL A 986 -7.80 -2.59 -14.53
C VAL A 986 -6.42 -2.09 -14.97
N LEU A 987 -5.41 -2.95 -14.82
CA LEU A 987 -4.00 -2.62 -15.04
C LEU A 987 -3.30 -3.80 -15.71
N ALA A 988 -2.38 -3.52 -16.64
CA ALA A 988 -1.50 -4.52 -17.22
C ALA A 988 -0.12 -4.38 -16.56
N ASN A 989 0.15 -5.24 -15.58
CA ASN A 989 1.40 -5.22 -14.82
C ASN A 989 2.50 -5.96 -15.58
N VAL A 990 3.14 -5.29 -16.55
CA VAL A 990 4.19 -5.94 -17.35
C VAL A 990 5.38 -6.34 -16.48
N GLY A 991 5.90 -5.40 -15.66
CA GLY A 991 6.99 -5.66 -14.70
C GLY A 991 8.09 -6.57 -15.27
N TRP A 992 8.55 -6.25 -16.49
CA TRP A 992 9.25 -7.21 -17.36
C TRP A 992 10.40 -7.92 -16.65
N TRP A 993 11.36 -7.16 -16.13
CA TRP A 993 12.53 -7.71 -15.45
C TRP A 993 12.21 -8.21 -14.05
N GLU A 994 11.18 -7.68 -13.40
CA GLU A 994 10.69 -8.18 -12.12
C GLU A 994 10.14 -9.60 -12.24
N ARG A 995 9.38 -9.89 -13.30
CA ARG A 995 8.83 -11.22 -13.58
C ARG A 995 9.91 -12.19 -14.05
N VAL A 996 10.77 -11.77 -14.99
CA VAL A 996 11.88 -12.61 -15.48
C VAL A 996 12.77 -13.04 -14.31
N ASP A 997 13.08 -12.12 -13.38
CA ASP A 997 13.90 -12.43 -12.22
C ASP A 997 13.20 -13.35 -11.21
N GLN A 998 11.93 -13.08 -10.88
CA GLN A 998 11.16 -13.90 -9.93
C GLN A 998 10.92 -15.33 -10.42
N ARG A 999 10.90 -15.54 -11.74
CA ARG A 999 10.78 -16.86 -12.38
C ARG A 999 12.10 -17.64 -12.41
N ARG A 1000 13.22 -17.02 -12.01
CA ARG A 1000 14.57 -17.59 -11.96
C ARG A 1000 15.11 -17.59 -10.52
N PRO A 1001 14.60 -18.44 -9.61
CA PRO A 1001 15.04 -18.45 -8.23
C PRO A 1001 16.51 -18.89 -8.09
N GLY A 1002 17.19 -18.41 -7.04
CA GLY A 1002 18.51 -18.92 -6.62
C GLY A 1002 19.73 -18.33 -7.35
N GLN A 1003 19.59 -17.20 -8.04
CA GLN A 1003 20.73 -16.54 -8.67
C GLN A 1003 21.55 -15.72 -7.66
N ALA A 1004 22.79 -16.15 -7.40
CA ALA A 1004 23.75 -15.43 -6.57
C ALA A 1004 24.35 -14.23 -7.30
N GLY A 1005 24.76 -13.20 -6.53
CA GLY A 1005 25.45 -12.02 -7.05
C GLY A 1005 24.55 -11.03 -7.81
N ILE A 1006 25.21 -10.11 -8.51
CA ILE A 1006 24.56 -8.99 -9.21
C ILE A 1006 24.02 -9.43 -10.57
N ARG A 1007 22.74 -9.15 -10.81
CA ARG A 1007 22.00 -9.55 -12.03
C ARG A 1007 21.74 -8.33 -12.88
N ARG A 1008 22.07 -8.43 -14.18
CA ARG A 1008 22.00 -7.30 -15.13
C ARG A 1008 21.00 -7.61 -16.23
N TYR A 1009 20.21 -6.60 -16.59
CA TYR A 1009 19.11 -6.71 -17.53
C TYR A 1009 19.18 -5.56 -18.55
N PRO A 1010 19.17 -5.85 -19.87
CA PRO A 1010 19.25 -4.82 -20.90
C PRO A 1010 17.95 -3.99 -20.98
N ARG A 1011 17.97 -2.91 -21.76
CA ARG A 1011 16.73 -2.20 -22.13
C ARG A 1011 15.92 -3.05 -23.11
N VAL A 1012 14.60 -3.15 -22.94
CA VAL A 1012 13.71 -3.87 -23.86
C VAL A 1012 12.99 -2.88 -24.76
N ARG A 1013 13.10 -3.08 -26.07
CA ARG A 1013 12.47 -2.23 -27.09
C ARG A 1013 11.62 -3.02 -28.08
N LEU A 1014 10.50 -2.44 -28.47
CA LEU A 1014 9.77 -2.80 -29.68
C LEU A 1014 9.76 -1.56 -30.58
N ASP A 1015 10.48 -1.61 -31.69
CA ASP A 1015 10.73 -0.46 -32.56
C ASP A 1015 11.28 0.74 -31.77
N ASP A 1016 10.59 1.88 -31.78
CA ASP A 1016 10.95 3.08 -31.05
C ASP A 1016 10.32 3.19 -29.65
N VAL A 1017 9.58 2.16 -29.20
CA VAL A 1017 8.94 2.08 -27.88
C VAL A 1017 9.80 1.27 -26.91
N VAL A 1018 10.11 1.84 -25.75
CA VAL A 1018 10.82 1.18 -24.64
C VAL A 1018 9.80 0.62 -23.65
N LEU A 1019 9.84 -0.69 -23.43
CA LEU A 1019 8.97 -1.42 -22.51
C LEU A 1019 9.59 -1.65 -21.14
N ALA A 1020 10.90 -1.82 -21.10
CA ALA A 1020 11.65 -1.99 -19.86
C ALA A 1020 12.97 -1.23 -19.96
N ARG A 1021 13.27 -0.46 -18.91
CA ARG A 1021 14.55 0.21 -18.75
C ARG A 1021 15.65 -0.80 -18.41
N ARG A 1022 16.90 -0.48 -18.75
CA ARG A 1022 18.07 -1.22 -18.26
C ARG A 1022 18.03 -1.27 -16.73
N ALA A 1023 18.24 -2.46 -16.16
CA ALA A 1023 18.10 -2.68 -14.73
C ALA A 1023 19.23 -3.56 -14.16
N TRP A 1024 19.51 -3.35 -12.88
CA TRP A 1024 20.43 -4.14 -12.09
C TRP A 1024 19.72 -4.56 -10.81
N LYS A 1025 19.70 -5.85 -10.53
CA LYS A 1025 19.32 -6.35 -9.20
C LYS A 1025 20.56 -6.71 -8.41
N VAL A 1026 20.69 -6.08 -7.26
CA VAL A 1026 21.89 -6.12 -6.43
C VAL A 1026 21.48 -6.65 -5.05
N PRO A 1027 21.97 -7.83 -4.65
CA PRO A 1027 21.85 -8.30 -3.27
C PRO A 1027 22.48 -7.32 -2.30
N VAL A 1028 21.87 -7.09 -1.14
CA VAL A 1028 22.41 -6.16 -0.14
C VAL A 1028 23.81 -6.57 0.34
N SER A 1029 24.15 -7.87 0.26
CA SER A 1029 25.50 -8.38 0.54
C SER A 1029 26.58 -7.92 -0.45
N GLU A 1030 26.19 -7.48 -1.65
CA GLU A 1030 27.08 -6.98 -2.70
C GLU A 1030 27.29 -5.45 -2.60
N LEU A 1031 26.65 -4.77 -1.65
CA LEU A 1031 26.88 -3.34 -1.40
C LEU A 1031 28.20 -3.12 -0.64
N PRO A 1032 28.88 -1.98 -0.85
CA PRO A 1032 30.10 -1.67 -0.13
C PRO A 1032 29.84 -1.55 1.38
N ASP A 1033 30.69 -2.17 2.21
CA ASP A 1033 30.63 -1.99 3.66
C ASP A 1033 31.20 -0.64 4.05
N VAL A 1034 30.30 0.31 4.29
CA VAL A 1034 30.65 1.69 4.67
C VAL A 1034 30.66 1.92 6.18
N ARG A 1035 30.51 0.87 7.00
CA ARG A 1035 30.46 1.01 8.46
C ARG A 1035 31.82 1.43 9.00
N GLY A 1036 31.83 2.49 9.82
CA GLY A 1036 33.04 3.02 10.42
C GLY A 1036 33.91 3.87 9.50
N LEU A 1037 33.55 3.99 8.21
CA LEU A 1037 34.25 4.87 7.27
C LEU A 1037 33.88 6.35 7.50
N SER A 1038 34.81 7.25 7.16
CA SER A 1038 34.49 8.67 7.03
C SER A 1038 33.49 8.88 5.90
N ARG A 1039 32.82 10.05 5.84
CA ARG A 1039 31.84 10.33 4.77
C ARG A 1039 32.48 10.35 3.38
N LEU A 1040 33.69 10.91 3.28
CA LEU A 1040 34.47 10.91 2.05
C LEU A 1040 34.82 9.48 1.62
N ASP A 1041 35.34 8.67 2.54
CA ASP A 1041 35.71 7.28 2.25
C ASP A 1041 34.50 6.42 1.87
N ALA A 1042 33.35 6.65 2.53
CA ALA A 1042 32.10 6.00 2.17
C ALA A 1042 31.65 6.38 0.76
N HIS A 1043 31.73 7.66 0.37
CA HIS A 1043 31.40 8.09 -0.99
C HIS A 1043 32.35 7.49 -2.02
N ARG A 1044 33.65 7.46 -1.72
CA ARG A 1044 34.67 6.84 -2.55
C ARG A 1044 34.43 5.34 -2.75
N ALA A 1045 34.14 4.60 -1.68
CA ALA A 1045 33.80 3.18 -1.74
C ALA A 1045 32.55 2.92 -2.60
N VAL A 1046 31.54 3.78 -2.49
CA VAL A 1046 30.33 3.72 -3.34
C VAL A 1046 30.66 3.99 -4.81
N ARG A 1047 31.53 4.96 -5.12
CA ARG A 1047 31.91 5.25 -6.52
C ARG A 1047 32.68 4.10 -7.15
N ARG A 1048 33.62 3.50 -6.43
CA ARG A 1048 34.34 2.30 -6.86
C ARG A 1048 33.38 1.17 -7.18
N TRP A 1049 32.52 0.84 -6.23
CA TRP A 1049 31.49 -0.18 -6.40
C TRP A 1049 30.58 0.10 -7.61
N ARG A 1050 30.12 1.35 -7.77
CA ARG A 1050 29.31 1.77 -8.93
C ARG A 1050 30.04 1.48 -10.25
N ALA A 1051 31.34 1.77 -10.33
CA ALA A 1051 32.15 1.53 -11.52
C ALA A 1051 32.32 0.04 -11.79
N ASP A 1052 32.63 -0.76 -10.77
CA ASP A 1052 32.79 -2.22 -10.86
C ASP A 1052 31.49 -2.92 -11.32
N VAL A 1053 30.34 -2.42 -10.86
CA VAL A 1053 29.04 -2.95 -11.27
C VAL A 1053 28.66 -2.53 -12.69
N GLY A 1054 29.17 -1.39 -13.16
CA GLY A 1054 28.80 -0.77 -14.44
C GLY A 1054 27.47 -0.02 -14.40
N LEU A 1055 27.12 0.55 -13.24
CA LEU A 1055 25.92 1.38 -13.08
C LEU A 1055 26.13 2.76 -13.75
N PRO A 1056 25.09 3.42 -14.28
CA PRO A 1056 25.15 4.84 -14.69
C PRO A 1056 25.44 5.79 -13.52
N GLU A 1057 25.77 7.06 -13.80
CA GLU A 1057 25.93 8.09 -12.74
C GLU A 1057 24.61 8.41 -12.02
N GLN A 1058 23.49 8.33 -12.75
CA GLN A 1058 22.15 8.59 -12.23
C GLN A 1058 21.26 7.37 -12.47
N VAL A 1059 20.69 6.85 -11.38
CA VAL A 1059 19.81 5.68 -11.41
C VAL A 1059 18.61 5.90 -10.49
N PHE A 1060 17.52 5.21 -10.77
CA PHE A 1060 16.41 5.05 -9.84
C PHE A 1060 16.59 3.77 -9.04
N CYS A 1061 16.66 3.87 -7.71
CA CYS A 1061 16.81 2.76 -6.78
C CYS A 1061 15.47 2.48 -6.06
N ARG A 1062 15.08 1.20 -5.95
CA ARG A 1062 13.94 0.78 -5.14
C ARG A 1062 14.28 -0.48 -4.33
N SER A 1063 13.67 -0.59 -3.16
CA SER A 1063 13.81 -1.72 -2.22
C SER A 1063 12.63 -2.69 -2.25
N MET A 1064 11.52 -2.32 -2.91
CA MET A 1064 10.33 -3.14 -3.01
C MET A 1064 10.15 -3.67 -4.44
N THR A 1065 9.94 -4.97 -4.57
CA THR A 1065 9.50 -5.62 -5.81
C THR A 1065 8.06 -6.09 -5.61
N VAL A 1066 7.18 -5.79 -6.56
CA VAL A 1066 5.80 -6.33 -6.56
C VAL A 1066 5.87 -7.82 -6.91
N PRO A 1067 5.29 -8.71 -6.09
CA PRO A 1067 5.31 -10.14 -6.36
C PRO A 1067 4.56 -10.51 -7.64
N ASP A 1068 5.10 -11.44 -8.44
CA ASP A 1068 4.39 -12.09 -9.55
C ASP A 1068 3.32 -13.06 -8.98
N PRO A 1069 2.02 -12.89 -9.28
CA PRO A 1069 0.97 -13.76 -8.74
C PRO A 1069 1.07 -15.21 -9.23
N LEU A 1070 1.78 -15.47 -10.34
CA LEU A 1070 1.96 -16.81 -10.92
C LEU A 1070 3.23 -17.51 -10.43
N VAL A 1071 3.92 -16.93 -9.43
CA VAL A 1071 5.05 -17.54 -8.75
C VAL A 1071 4.63 -17.96 -7.34
N ALA A 1072 4.82 -19.24 -7.01
CA ALA A 1072 4.51 -19.77 -5.69
C ALA A 1072 5.35 -19.07 -4.62
N ARG A 1073 4.70 -18.67 -3.53
CA ARG A 1073 5.32 -18.04 -2.37
C ARG A 1073 5.21 -18.94 -1.14
N THR A 1074 6.20 -18.89 -0.27
CA THR A 1074 6.08 -19.52 1.05
C THR A 1074 5.01 -18.79 1.88
N ILE A 1075 4.49 -19.46 2.90
CA ILE A 1075 3.51 -18.86 3.82
C ILE A 1075 4.09 -17.58 4.44
N ASP A 1076 5.36 -17.61 4.86
CA ASP A 1076 6.04 -16.46 5.45
C ASP A 1076 6.16 -15.27 4.49
N GLN A 1077 6.47 -15.52 3.22
CA GLN A 1077 6.53 -14.48 2.19
C GLN A 1077 5.16 -13.87 1.93
N GLN A 1078 4.11 -14.69 1.92
CA GLN A 1078 2.73 -14.23 1.74
C GLN A 1078 2.24 -13.42 2.94
N GLU A 1079 2.53 -13.86 4.16
CA GLU A 1079 2.21 -13.13 5.40
C GLU A 1079 3.01 -11.83 5.52
N SER A 1080 4.29 -11.84 5.15
CA SER A 1080 5.14 -10.64 5.10
C SER A 1080 4.59 -9.62 4.10
N TRP A 1081 4.23 -10.05 2.90
CA TRP A 1081 3.61 -9.20 1.88
C TRP A 1081 2.27 -8.63 2.34
N SER A 1082 1.41 -9.47 2.92
CA SER A 1082 0.10 -9.06 3.44
C SER A 1082 0.24 -8.02 4.55
N ARG A 1083 1.15 -8.23 5.52
CA ARG A 1083 1.46 -7.26 6.58
C ARG A 1083 1.99 -5.94 6.02
N ARG A 1084 2.84 -6.01 4.99
CA ARG A 1084 3.40 -4.82 4.33
C ARG A 1084 2.32 -4.02 3.60
N LEU A 1085 1.39 -4.68 2.90
CA LEU A 1085 0.26 -4.03 2.24
C LEU A 1085 -0.72 -3.40 3.24
N GLN A 1086 -1.04 -4.11 4.33
CA GLN A 1086 -1.95 -3.62 5.39
C GLN A 1086 -1.46 -2.33 6.04
N ARG A 1087 -0.15 -2.18 6.26
CA ARG A 1087 0.46 -0.95 6.80
C ARG A 1087 0.55 0.19 5.79
N PHE A 1088 0.14 -0.04 4.54
CA PHE A 1088 0.35 0.85 3.39
C PHE A 1088 1.80 1.30 3.27
N PRO A 1089 2.62 0.64 2.43
CA PRO A 1089 4.04 0.93 2.40
C PRO A 1089 4.28 2.42 2.11
N SER A 1090 5.29 2.97 2.79
CA SER A 1090 5.63 4.39 2.71
C SER A 1090 5.95 4.79 1.26
N SER A 1091 5.87 6.09 0.95
CA SER A 1091 6.25 6.57 -0.39
C SER A 1091 7.69 6.19 -0.75
N SER A 1092 8.61 6.21 0.23
CA SER A 1092 10.01 5.80 0.09
C SER A 1092 10.20 4.31 -0.19
N GLU A 1093 9.30 3.44 0.29
CA GLU A 1093 9.35 2.01 -0.02
C GLU A 1093 8.74 1.70 -1.39
N ARG A 1094 7.66 2.38 -1.76
CA ARG A 1094 6.92 2.10 -3.00
C ARG A 1094 7.52 2.76 -4.23
N LYS A 1095 8.06 3.97 -4.12
CA LYS A 1095 8.48 4.77 -5.28
C LYS A 1095 10.00 4.74 -5.44
N PRO A 1096 10.52 4.50 -6.65
CA PRO A 1096 11.97 4.52 -6.89
C PRO A 1096 12.57 5.87 -6.49
N ALA A 1097 13.65 5.90 -5.71
CA ALA A 1097 14.39 7.10 -5.32
C ALA A 1097 15.50 7.39 -6.33
N LEU A 1098 15.76 8.66 -6.64
CA LEU A 1098 16.93 9.01 -7.45
C LEU A 1098 18.19 8.79 -6.60
N VAL A 1099 19.20 8.14 -7.18
CA VAL A 1099 20.56 8.10 -6.67
C VAL A 1099 21.46 8.73 -7.72
N ASP A 1100 22.08 9.85 -7.39
CA ASP A 1100 23.12 10.49 -8.18
C ASP A 1100 24.48 10.27 -7.50
N PHE A 1101 25.32 9.42 -8.09
CA PHE A 1101 26.61 9.03 -7.52
C PHE A 1101 27.66 10.16 -7.55
N ALA A 1102 27.39 11.27 -8.24
CA ALA A 1102 28.21 12.47 -8.21
C ALA A 1102 27.72 13.52 -7.18
N SER A 1103 26.64 13.25 -6.45
CA SER A 1103 26.10 14.13 -5.40
C SER A 1103 26.42 13.58 -4.02
N VAL A 1104 26.99 14.43 -3.17
CA VAL A 1104 27.31 14.11 -1.77
C VAL A 1104 26.04 13.85 -0.96
N THR A 1105 25.04 14.72 -1.10
CA THR A 1105 23.79 14.66 -0.36
C THR A 1105 22.90 13.52 -0.86
N SER A 1106 22.91 13.22 -2.16
CA SER A 1106 22.19 12.06 -2.73
C SER A 1106 22.74 10.73 -2.22
N VAL A 1107 24.06 10.52 -2.25
CA VAL A 1107 24.69 9.30 -1.74
C VAL A 1107 24.44 9.14 -0.24
N SER A 1108 24.61 10.23 0.52
CA SER A 1108 24.35 10.25 1.97
C SER A 1108 22.87 9.99 2.32
N SER A 1109 21.95 10.44 1.47
CA SER A 1109 20.51 10.15 1.62
C SER A 1109 20.22 8.68 1.34
N TRP A 1110 20.74 8.15 0.23
CA TRP A 1110 20.55 6.76 -0.17
C TRP A 1110 21.08 5.78 0.87
N LEU A 1111 22.33 5.94 1.34
CA LEU A 1111 22.94 5.07 2.35
C LEU A 1111 22.13 5.02 3.66
N ARG A 1112 21.41 6.08 4.02
CA ARG A 1112 20.52 6.09 5.20
C ARG A 1112 19.22 5.34 4.98
N THR A 1113 18.75 5.26 3.74
CA THR A 1113 17.51 4.55 3.38
C THR A 1113 17.71 3.05 3.16
N VAL A 1114 18.96 2.60 2.96
CA VAL A 1114 19.29 1.17 2.91
C VAL A 1114 19.10 0.57 4.31
N GLY A 1115 17.94 -0.06 4.54
CA GLY A 1115 17.51 -0.61 5.83
C GLY A 1115 17.70 -2.12 5.98
N ARG A 1116 17.69 -2.61 7.23
CA ARG A 1116 17.71 -4.04 7.57
C ARG A 1116 16.38 -4.71 7.15
N GLY A 1117 16.46 -5.81 6.40
CA GLY A 1117 15.29 -6.61 5.99
C GLY A 1117 14.91 -6.53 4.50
N THR A 1118 15.71 -5.85 3.67
CA THR A 1118 15.62 -5.95 2.21
C THR A 1118 16.70 -6.93 1.73
N GLU A 1119 16.32 -7.93 0.93
CA GLU A 1119 17.26 -8.90 0.36
C GLU A 1119 17.98 -8.33 -0.87
N ASP A 1120 17.22 -7.73 -1.78
CA ASP A 1120 17.73 -7.16 -3.04
C ASP A 1120 17.26 -5.71 -3.25
N LEU A 1121 18.15 -4.90 -3.83
CA LEU A 1121 17.82 -3.58 -4.40
C LEU A 1121 17.71 -3.68 -5.93
N THR A 1122 16.73 -2.98 -6.53
CA THR A 1122 16.70 -2.78 -7.98
C THR A 1122 17.15 -1.36 -8.31
N PHE A 1123 18.18 -1.25 -9.16
CA PHE A 1123 18.57 -0.01 -9.82
C PHE A 1123 18.07 -0.03 -11.26
N GLN A 1124 17.52 1.08 -11.73
CA GLN A 1124 17.08 1.28 -13.12
C GLN A 1124 17.74 2.53 -13.68
N GLU A 1125 18.08 2.52 -14.97
CA GLU A 1125 18.61 3.70 -15.64
C GLU A 1125 17.62 4.89 -15.59
N CYS A 1126 18.16 6.11 -15.57
CA CYS A 1126 17.35 7.32 -15.70
C CYS A 1126 17.06 7.60 -17.17
N LEU A 1127 15.82 7.33 -17.62
CA LEU A 1127 15.39 7.56 -19.01
C LEU A 1127 14.02 8.26 -19.02
N PRO A 1128 13.90 9.51 -19.56
CA PRO A 1128 14.95 10.31 -20.20
C PRO A 1128 16.09 10.72 -19.24
N GLU A 1129 17.31 10.84 -19.76
CA GLU A 1129 18.49 11.22 -18.97
C GLU A 1129 18.41 12.69 -18.53
N ALA A 1130 18.40 12.92 -17.21
CA ALA A 1130 18.29 14.26 -16.63
C ALA A 1130 19.45 15.20 -17.04
N ARG A 1131 20.68 14.68 -17.11
CA ARG A 1131 21.87 15.46 -17.45
C ARG A 1131 22.03 15.81 -18.93
N ALA A 1132 21.47 15.00 -19.81
CA ALA A 1132 21.62 15.21 -21.25
C ALA A 1132 20.64 16.27 -21.79
N GLY A 1133 19.75 16.83 -20.95
CA GLY A 1133 18.70 17.74 -21.40
C GLY A 1133 17.75 17.11 -22.41
N ARG A 1134 17.71 15.77 -22.47
CA ARG A 1134 17.00 14.96 -23.48
C ARG A 1134 15.52 14.80 -23.16
N THR A 1135 14.90 15.78 -22.51
CA THR A 1135 13.45 15.76 -22.27
C THR A 1135 12.70 16.02 -23.55
N GLY A 1136 11.59 15.31 -23.75
CA GLY A 1136 10.60 15.57 -24.82
C GLY A 1136 10.14 17.04 -24.88
N ASP A 1137 10.16 17.73 -23.74
CA ASP A 1137 9.61 19.08 -23.58
C ASP A 1137 10.68 20.18 -23.76
N PRO A 1138 10.45 21.18 -24.64
CA PRO A 1138 11.37 22.29 -24.85
C PRO A 1138 11.54 23.22 -23.64
N SER A 1139 10.65 23.17 -22.64
CA SER A 1139 10.74 23.98 -21.42
C SER A 1139 11.72 23.45 -20.36
N GLY A 1140 12.34 22.29 -20.61
CA GLY A 1140 13.27 21.66 -19.66
C GLY A 1140 12.59 20.99 -18.46
N HIS A 1141 11.26 20.83 -18.48
CA HIS A 1141 10.51 20.05 -17.49
C HIS A 1141 10.34 18.60 -17.94
N VAL A 1142 10.30 17.68 -16.98
CA VAL A 1142 9.92 16.30 -17.27
C VAL A 1142 8.41 16.21 -17.41
N THR A 1143 7.96 15.64 -18.53
CA THR A 1143 6.54 15.44 -18.85
C THR A 1143 6.26 13.96 -19.11
N GLU A 1144 5.18 13.47 -18.52
CA GLU A 1144 4.55 12.19 -18.85
C GLU A 1144 3.19 12.47 -19.50
N PHE A 1145 2.90 11.78 -20.59
CA PHE A 1145 1.60 11.83 -21.25
C PHE A 1145 0.80 10.60 -20.86
N THR A 1146 -0.47 10.80 -20.55
CA THR A 1146 -1.48 9.74 -20.51
C THR A 1146 -2.30 9.85 -21.79
N ILE A 1147 -2.15 8.87 -22.67
CA ILE A 1147 -2.79 8.79 -23.98
C ILE A 1147 -3.57 7.47 -24.09
N GLU A 1148 -4.49 7.36 -25.03
CA GLU A 1148 -5.22 6.10 -25.26
C GLU A 1148 -5.15 5.68 -26.72
N THR A 1149 -5.01 4.38 -26.95
CA THR A 1149 -5.26 3.75 -28.25
C THR A 1149 -6.56 2.99 -28.20
N THR A 1150 -7.33 3.03 -29.27
CA THR A 1150 -8.62 2.34 -29.44
C THR A 1150 -8.53 1.42 -30.65
N ALA A 1151 -9.09 0.21 -30.55
CA ALA A 1151 -9.26 -0.67 -31.70
C ALA A 1151 -10.19 0.02 -32.72
N GLU A 1152 -9.89 -0.08 -34.02
CA GLU A 1152 -10.80 0.39 -35.07
C GLU A 1152 -12.16 -0.32 -34.94
N ALA A 1153 -13.24 0.45 -35.01
CA ALA A 1153 -14.59 -0.10 -35.10
C ALA A 1153 -14.69 -0.90 -36.40
N GLY A 1154 -14.95 -2.21 -36.28
CA GLY A 1154 -15.19 -3.10 -37.41
C GLY A 1154 -16.52 -2.86 -38.09
#